data_AF-A0A428S4Y3-F1
#
_entry.id   AF-A0A428S4Y3-F1
#
_cell.length_a   1.000
_cell.length_b   1.000
_cell.length_c   1.000
_cell.angle_alpha   90.00
_cell.angle_beta   90.00
_cell.angle_gamma   90.00
#
_symmetry.space_group_name_H-M   'P 1'
#
loop_
_entity.id
_entity.type
_entity.pdbx_description
1 polymer ?
#
loop_
_entity_poly.entity_id
_entity_poly.type
_entity_poly.pdbx_seq_one_letter_code
_entity_poly.pdbx_strand_id
1 'polypeptide(L)'
;MPPRSQPRPMTFTGCWTCKKRKVRCDLRPTACKNCEKRGIACGGYGIRLQWVSDSLGQAESGTGLQGRRSLRLDKTCNPYESATIDGFLLTIDQDAESGLSSQQGPFSAFPAKPTATPRMDASTPPLEAFPTPIASLESDFQDGSQGQQLTIQGVSPLEPQFPGTETTSDTTQWWPFDSNLPPSSVQELDNSPSEIDPLSSLPPTDGESSDRQSSFDDGHDESNYQLTPVSGTFLNLPETDYRLPKQISITLFGNTEVDSLMNHYNIHVADLLQPIDHSGNPFRTLYLSTALEGVSYRAWDTETPTAKVYSALSHSLVAASAFHRWNCDQLQPNYREMGVKHRYFAIQALQDAIQEAGPAANYKILMVAVLSLITIGVLSGEGDDFRFHLNAAAQLRSLRSRWKIMSRQSKQLNEIGAFLALLTRTLTFQTSSSTWPNYDTNSTADSITIERSGCYEYLYGVTPDIATLIYQTCQLAEHLARFREEGESMPDDFLEACEQIGSKLQSWRFNSEKILAIPRGDELRFAILMHQAKAWHSAALIYYYTRIQDFSPGDLIQEVECVAEHMHATEDVKLAFEAPYDGPKMAPITWPALIASCNAVRSRREVWQRWWERMQLYRIANINKQWSIVQQVWEIVDGREKQGEGFVTWIQAFDSLGIHVLPT
;
A
#
# COMPACT_ATOMS: atom_id res chain seq x y z
N MET A 1 25.93 -60.98 27.60
CA MET A 1 25.01 -59.84 27.45
C MET A 1 25.07 -59.35 26.02
N PRO A 2 23.95 -58.98 25.38
CA PRO A 2 23.97 -58.36 24.04
C PRO A 2 24.47 -56.91 24.11
N PRO A 3 25.04 -56.35 23.02
CA PRO A 3 25.46 -54.96 22.99
C PRO A 3 24.26 -54.00 23.03
N ARG A 4 24.40 -52.91 23.79
CA ARG A 4 23.39 -51.83 23.85
C ARG A 4 23.22 -51.19 22.47
N SER A 5 21.98 -51.06 22.01
CA SER A 5 21.65 -50.34 20.78
C SER A 5 21.99 -48.85 20.91
N GLN A 6 22.75 -48.31 19.96
CA GLN A 6 22.94 -46.87 19.85
C GLN A 6 21.62 -46.18 19.47
N PRO A 7 21.30 -45.01 20.06
CA PRO A 7 20.13 -44.24 19.66
C PRO A 7 20.31 -43.72 18.22
N ARG A 8 19.41 -44.12 17.32
CA ARG A 8 19.42 -43.61 15.95
C ARG A 8 19.07 -42.11 15.94
N PRO A 9 19.69 -41.28 15.08
CA PRO A 9 19.41 -39.86 15.02
C PRO A 9 17.94 -39.60 14.67
N MET A 10 17.30 -38.71 15.43
CA MET A 10 15.91 -38.30 15.21
C MET A 10 15.83 -37.34 14.02
N THR A 11 15.05 -37.68 12.99
CA THR A 11 14.79 -36.78 11.87
C THR A 11 13.87 -35.64 12.32
N PHE A 12 14.28 -34.39 12.05
CA PHE A 12 13.64 -33.17 12.57
C PHE A 12 12.25 -32.85 11.98
N THR A 13 11.71 -33.72 11.12
CA THR A 13 10.56 -33.50 10.24
C THR A 13 9.19 -33.83 10.85
N GLY A 14 9.11 -34.47 12.03
CA GLY A 14 7.84 -34.91 12.60
C GLY A 14 6.87 -33.79 13.04
N CYS A 15 5.57 -34.10 13.11
CA CYS A 15 4.55 -33.15 13.59
C CYS A 15 4.74 -32.80 15.07
N TRP A 16 4.22 -31.64 15.50
CA TRP A 16 4.42 -31.14 16.86
C TRP A 16 3.92 -32.08 17.97
N THR A 17 2.78 -32.74 17.76
CA THR A 17 2.25 -33.74 18.70
C THR A 17 3.20 -34.94 18.86
N CYS A 18 3.81 -35.41 17.76
CA CYS A 18 4.80 -36.49 17.81
C CYS A 18 6.14 -36.03 18.40
N LYS A 19 6.61 -34.81 18.08
CA LYS A 19 7.81 -34.18 18.66
C LYS A 19 7.69 -34.02 20.18
N LYS A 20 6.61 -33.41 20.68
CA LYS A 20 6.33 -33.25 22.12
C LYS A 20 6.27 -34.60 22.85
N ARG A 21 5.77 -35.65 22.18
CA ARG A 21 5.70 -37.02 22.70
C ARG A 21 6.97 -37.86 22.47
N LYS A 22 8.01 -37.32 21.82
CA LYS A 22 9.27 -38.02 21.45
C LYS A 22 9.05 -39.34 20.69
N VAL A 23 8.04 -39.42 19.84
CA VAL A 23 7.73 -40.61 19.00
C VAL A 23 7.92 -40.31 17.50
N ARG A 24 8.26 -41.33 16.72
CA ARG A 24 8.39 -41.20 15.26
C ARG A 24 7.04 -40.84 14.61
N CYS A 25 7.10 -39.90 13.67
CA CYS A 25 5.98 -39.41 12.88
C CYS A 25 6.02 -40.02 11.47
N ASP A 26 4.85 -40.25 10.87
CA ASP A 26 4.68 -40.78 9.50
C ASP A 26 4.46 -39.69 8.42
N LEU A 27 4.62 -38.41 8.76
CA LEU A 27 4.76 -37.28 7.83
C LEU A 27 3.60 -37.04 6.83
N ARG A 28 2.39 -37.60 7.06
CA ARG A 28 1.24 -37.35 6.17
C ARG A 28 0.71 -35.91 6.28
N PRO A 29 0.28 -35.27 5.17
CA PRO A 29 0.04 -33.82 5.10
C PRO A 29 -1.02 -33.29 6.07
N THR A 30 -2.13 -34.02 6.24
CA THR A 30 -3.30 -33.58 7.03
C THR A 30 -3.20 -34.01 8.49
N ALA A 31 -3.08 -35.30 8.75
CA ALA A 31 -2.87 -35.87 10.07
C ALA A 31 -1.99 -37.13 10.01
N CYS A 32 -1.16 -37.34 11.03
CA CYS A 32 -0.30 -38.52 11.13
C CYS A 32 -1.05 -39.70 11.78
N LYS A 33 -0.81 -40.95 11.34
CA LYS A 33 -1.49 -42.17 11.83
C LYS A 33 -1.35 -42.33 13.34
N ASN A 34 -0.26 -41.83 13.91
CA ASN A 34 0.10 -41.95 15.32
C ASN A 34 -0.61 -40.93 16.26
N CYS A 35 -1.29 -39.94 15.65
CA CYS A 35 -2.24 -39.04 16.33
C CYS A 35 -3.67 -39.52 16.10
N GLU A 36 -4.01 -39.81 14.84
CA GLU A 36 -5.29 -40.37 14.37
C GLU A 36 -5.72 -41.62 15.16
N LYS A 37 -4.88 -42.67 15.22
CA LYS A 37 -5.15 -43.90 15.98
C LYS A 37 -5.31 -43.73 17.49
N ARG A 38 -4.99 -42.55 18.04
CA ARG A 38 -5.14 -42.24 19.46
C ARG A 38 -6.26 -41.24 19.76
N GLY A 39 -6.98 -40.76 18.74
CA GLY A 39 -8.01 -39.72 18.92
C GLY A 39 -7.45 -38.37 19.39
N ILE A 40 -6.16 -38.08 19.13
CA ILE A 40 -5.50 -36.84 19.56
C ILE A 40 -5.29 -35.94 18.35
N ALA A 41 -5.65 -34.65 18.47
CA ALA A 41 -5.42 -33.66 17.42
C ALA A 41 -3.95 -33.61 16.98
N CYS A 42 -3.73 -33.65 15.67
CA CYS A 42 -2.39 -33.58 15.09
C CYS A 42 -1.98 -32.10 14.99
N GLY A 43 -0.96 -31.67 15.73
CA GLY A 43 -0.52 -30.27 15.75
C GLY A 43 0.16 -29.77 14.47
N GLY A 44 0.06 -30.50 13.35
CA GLY A 44 0.68 -30.16 12.07
C GLY A 44 2.21 -30.13 12.07
N TYR A 45 2.77 -29.65 10.96
CA TYR A 45 4.21 -29.59 10.69
C TYR A 45 4.73 -28.15 10.48
N GLY A 46 3.85 -27.15 10.51
CA GLY A 46 4.19 -25.73 10.26
C GLY A 46 5.16 -25.17 11.29
N ILE A 47 5.91 -24.13 10.93
CA ILE A 47 6.95 -23.54 11.78
C ILE A 47 6.30 -22.52 12.74
N ARG A 48 6.66 -22.56 14.02
CA ARG A 48 6.36 -21.50 14.99
C ARG A 48 7.61 -20.69 15.23
N LEU A 49 7.57 -19.40 14.92
CA LEU A 49 8.62 -18.45 15.26
C LEU A 49 8.49 -18.05 16.73
N GLN A 50 9.58 -18.10 17.48
CA GLN A 50 9.67 -17.61 18.85
C GLN A 50 10.90 -16.73 18.95
N TRP A 51 10.69 -15.44 19.20
CA TRP A 51 11.76 -14.46 19.31
C TRP A 51 12.36 -14.52 20.71
N VAL A 52 13.67 -14.71 20.80
CA VAL A 52 14.39 -14.63 22.08
C VAL A 52 14.76 -13.16 22.30
N SER A 53 14.10 -12.55 23.26
CA SER A 53 14.47 -11.24 23.78
C SER A 53 15.69 -11.39 24.69
N ASP A 54 16.87 -10.97 24.25
CA ASP A 54 17.82 -10.34 25.16
C ASP A 54 18.94 -9.55 24.47
N SER A 55 19.30 -8.43 25.10
CA SER A 55 20.32 -7.50 24.62
C SER A 55 21.59 -7.59 25.47
N LEU A 56 22.62 -8.25 24.93
CA LEU A 56 24.03 -8.19 25.35
C LEU A 56 24.31 -8.33 26.87
N GLY A 57 24.16 -9.53 27.42
CA GLY A 57 24.65 -9.85 28.77
C GLY A 57 24.87 -11.35 29.03
N GLN A 58 26.14 -11.75 29.16
CA GLN A 58 26.61 -13.06 29.66
C GLN A 58 26.15 -14.34 28.94
N ALA A 59 27.07 -14.90 28.14
CA ALA A 59 27.01 -16.31 27.77
C ALA A 59 27.52 -17.18 28.93
N GLU A 60 26.63 -17.95 29.57
CA GLU A 60 27.06 -19.07 30.42
C GLU A 60 27.49 -20.26 29.54
N SER A 61 28.80 -20.31 29.26
CA SER A 61 29.62 -21.52 29.13
C SER A 61 29.00 -22.79 28.51
N GLY A 62 28.49 -22.71 27.28
CA GLY A 62 28.35 -23.85 26.38
C GLY A 62 29.61 -24.04 25.53
N THR A 63 30.41 -25.07 25.81
CA THR A 63 31.69 -25.32 25.12
C THR A 63 31.50 -25.77 23.65
N GLY A 64 31.82 -24.90 22.69
CA GLY A 64 31.76 -25.27 21.26
C GLY A 64 32.12 -24.19 20.24
N LEU A 65 33.42 -24.01 19.99
CA LEU A 65 33.99 -23.39 18.77
C LEU A 65 33.57 -21.94 18.42
N GLN A 66 34.24 -20.96 19.04
CA GLN A 66 34.32 -19.60 18.50
C GLN A 66 35.18 -19.55 17.23
N GLY A 67 34.59 -19.10 16.12
CA GLY A 67 35.29 -18.77 14.88
C GLY A 67 35.50 -17.27 14.70
N ARG A 68 36.37 -16.62 15.48
CA ARG A 68 36.85 -15.27 15.12
C ARG A 68 37.65 -15.39 13.82
N ARG A 69 37.12 -14.88 12.70
CA ARG A 69 37.90 -14.63 11.48
C ARG A 69 37.80 -13.16 11.09
N SER A 70 38.98 -12.56 10.96
CA SER A 70 39.15 -11.21 10.41
C SER A 70 38.56 -11.14 9.00
N LEU A 71 37.97 -10.00 8.65
CA LEU A 71 37.61 -9.68 7.27
C LEU A 71 38.87 -9.69 6.41
N ARG A 72 39.00 -10.69 5.56
CA ARG A 72 39.86 -10.59 4.37
C ARG A 72 38.99 -10.00 3.27
N LEU A 73 39.32 -8.79 2.82
CA LEU A 73 38.92 -8.38 1.47
C LEU A 73 39.51 -9.39 0.50
N ASP A 74 38.69 -9.92 -0.41
CA ASP A 74 39.14 -10.94 -1.32
C ASP A 74 40.07 -10.33 -2.38
N LYS A 75 41.22 -10.95 -2.60
CA LYS A 75 42.30 -10.43 -3.47
C LYS A 75 42.18 -10.94 -4.92
N THR A 76 40.95 -11.14 -5.38
CA THR A 76 40.62 -11.83 -6.63
C THR A 76 40.23 -10.89 -7.77
N CYS A 77 40.03 -9.60 -7.48
CA CYS A 77 39.99 -8.56 -8.51
C CYS A 77 41.43 -8.07 -8.77
N ASN A 78 42.02 -8.46 -9.91
CA ASN A 78 43.19 -7.75 -10.43
C ASN A 78 42.72 -6.34 -10.82
N PRO A 79 43.22 -5.26 -10.17
CA PRO A 79 42.88 -3.92 -10.62
C PRO A 79 43.46 -3.72 -12.02
N TYR A 80 42.64 -3.24 -12.96
CA TYR A 80 43.14 -2.77 -14.25
C TYR A 80 44.14 -1.64 -14.00
N GLU A 81 45.31 -1.67 -14.65
CA GLU A 81 46.22 -0.53 -14.63
C GLU A 81 45.53 0.67 -15.30
N SER A 82 45.83 1.90 -14.86
CA SER A 82 45.19 3.12 -15.39
C SER A 82 45.27 3.16 -16.91
N ALA A 83 46.44 2.89 -17.49
CA ALA A 83 46.64 2.85 -18.94
C ALA A 83 45.73 1.85 -19.68
N THR A 84 45.28 0.77 -19.02
CA THR A 84 44.32 -0.18 -19.58
C THR A 84 42.89 0.37 -19.53
N ILE A 85 42.53 1.08 -18.44
CA ILE A 85 41.26 1.80 -18.32
C ILE A 85 41.18 2.92 -19.36
N ASP A 86 42.23 3.73 -19.47
CA ASP A 86 42.36 4.82 -20.45
C ASP A 86 42.27 4.28 -21.89
N GLY A 87 42.86 3.10 -22.15
CA GLY A 87 42.74 2.39 -23.43
C GLY A 87 41.31 1.90 -23.74
N PHE A 88 40.57 1.40 -22.74
CA PHE A 88 39.16 1.04 -22.92
C PHE A 88 38.30 2.25 -23.28
N LEU A 89 38.51 3.38 -22.60
CA LEU A 89 37.76 4.62 -22.83
C LEU A 89 38.08 5.22 -24.21
N LEU A 90 39.35 5.34 -24.59
CA LEU A 90 39.77 5.82 -25.92
C LEU A 90 39.19 4.99 -27.07
N THR A 91 39.05 3.68 -26.89
CA THR A 91 38.47 2.79 -27.90
C THR A 91 36.95 2.99 -27.99
N ILE A 92 36.26 3.17 -26.86
CA ILE A 92 34.83 3.50 -26.84
C ILE A 92 34.55 4.85 -27.49
N ASP A 93 35.40 5.86 -27.26
CA ASP A 93 35.24 7.19 -27.87
C ASP A 93 35.42 7.13 -29.40
N GLN A 94 36.38 6.35 -29.91
CA GLN A 94 36.55 6.11 -31.35
C GLN A 94 35.36 5.34 -31.95
N ASP A 95 34.86 4.30 -31.27
CA ASP A 95 33.70 3.55 -31.73
C ASP A 95 32.43 4.41 -31.73
N ALA A 96 32.32 5.38 -30.80
CA ALA A 96 31.20 6.33 -30.75
C ALA A 96 31.16 7.27 -31.97
N GLU A 97 32.31 7.70 -32.50
CA GLU A 97 32.38 8.46 -33.76
C GLU A 97 31.84 7.66 -34.95
N SER A 98 31.97 6.33 -34.92
CA SER A 98 31.45 5.42 -35.96
C SER A 98 29.94 5.13 -35.87
N GLY A 99 29.28 5.55 -34.77
CA GLY A 99 27.85 5.31 -34.55
C GLY A 99 27.50 3.84 -34.28
N LEU A 100 28.45 3.04 -33.79
CA LEU A 100 28.24 1.65 -33.38
C LEU A 100 28.07 1.55 -31.85
N SER A 101 27.52 0.43 -31.38
CA SER A 101 27.55 0.11 -29.95
C SER A 101 28.84 -0.65 -29.64
N SER A 102 29.55 -0.21 -28.61
CA SER A 102 30.85 -0.77 -28.20
C SER A 102 30.86 -1.12 -26.71
N GLN A 103 31.66 -2.12 -26.37
CA GLN A 103 31.91 -2.54 -24.99
C GLN A 103 33.40 -2.89 -24.84
N GLN A 104 34.07 -2.21 -23.91
CA GLN A 104 35.50 -2.39 -23.63
C GLN A 104 35.71 -2.49 -22.11
N GLY A 105 36.17 -3.67 -21.67
CA GLY A 105 36.27 -3.98 -20.25
C GLY A 105 34.91 -3.84 -19.53
N PRO A 106 34.84 -3.14 -18.38
CA PRO A 106 33.60 -2.91 -17.65
C PRO A 106 32.73 -1.76 -18.21
N PHE A 107 33.13 -1.13 -19.32
CA PHE A 107 32.46 0.04 -19.89
C PHE A 107 31.75 -0.28 -21.22
N SER A 108 30.64 0.38 -21.51
CA SER A 108 29.94 0.26 -22.79
C SER A 108 29.22 1.55 -23.20
N ALA A 109 29.06 1.74 -24.51
CA ALA A 109 28.35 2.86 -25.12
C ALA A 109 27.43 2.37 -26.26
N PHE A 110 26.38 3.15 -26.53
CA PHE A 110 25.41 2.85 -27.59
C PHE A 110 24.92 4.13 -28.28
N PRO A 111 24.54 4.08 -29.57
CA PRO A 111 24.17 5.27 -30.32
C PRO A 111 22.79 5.78 -29.91
N ALA A 112 22.70 7.04 -29.49
CA ALA A 112 21.43 7.73 -29.34
C ALA A 112 20.90 8.16 -30.73
N LYS A 113 19.65 7.81 -31.07
CA LYS A 113 19.03 8.30 -32.31
C LYS A 113 18.85 9.82 -32.25
N PRO A 114 19.34 10.60 -33.22
CA PRO A 114 19.03 12.03 -33.27
C PRO A 114 17.53 12.22 -33.55
N THR A 115 16.84 12.88 -32.62
CA THR A 115 15.43 13.24 -32.78
C THR A 115 15.29 14.22 -33.94
N ALA A 116 14.61 13.82 -35.01
CA ALA A 116 14.33 14.71 -36.14
C ALA A 116 13.41 15.85 -35.68
N THR A 117 13.96 17.06 -35.56
CA THR A 117 13.17 18.28 -35.37
C THR A 117 12.43 18.60 -36.68
N PRO A 118 11.11 18.85 -36.65
CA PRO A 118 10.38 19.24 -37.85
C PRO A 118 10.82 20.65 -38.26
N ARG A 119 11.24 20.80 -39.52
CA ARG A 119 11.49 22.10 -40.13
C ARG A 119 10.18 22.87 -40.27
N MET A 120 10.14 24.11 -39.79
CA MET A 120 9.23 25.14 -40.27
C MET A 120 10.07 26.23 -40.94
N ASP A 121 9.84 26.46 -42.22
CA ASP A 121 10.39 27.60 -42.95
C ASP A 121 9.51 28.85 -42.74
N ALA A 122 10.12 29.98 -42.38
CA ALA A 122 9.56 31.31 -42.62
C ALA A 122 10.64 32.40 -42.62
N SER A 123 10.71 33.14 -43.72
CA SER A 123 11.45 34.41 -43.94
C SER A 123 11.16 35.47 -42.83
N THR A 124 11.97 36.48 -42.50
CA THR A 124 13.10 37.21 -43.16
C THR A 124 13.87 38.04 -42.07
N PRO A 125 14.97 38.80 -42.35
CA PRO A 125 16.05 39.17 -41.37
C PRO A 125 16.05 40.69 -41.00
N PRO A 126 17.14 41.36 -40.49
CA PRO A 126 18.48 40.92 -40.05
C PRO A 126 19.06 41.52 -38.72
N LEU A 127 20.21 40.96 -38.29
CA LEU A 127 21.39 41.58 -37.62
C LEU A 127 21.25 42.59 -36.45
N GLU A 128 21.86 42.25 -35.30
CA GLU A 128 23.13 42.84 -34.79
C GLU A 128 23.57 42.06 -33.52
N ALA A 129 24.71 41.36 -33.55
CA ALA A 129 26.04 41.80 -33.08
C ALA A 129 26.44 41.21 -31.71
N PHE A 130 27.26 40.16 -31.76
CA PHE A 130 28.15 39.66 -30.69
C PHE A 130 29.10 40.78 -30.19
N PRO A 131 29.73 40.71 -28.98
CA PRO A 131 30.35 39.48 -28.48
C PRO A 131 30.45 39.21 -26.95
N THR A 132 30.75 37.93 -26.66
CA THR A 132 31.47 37.39 -25.49
C THR A 132 32.89 38.01 -25.34
N PRO A 133 33.61 37.95 -24.18
CA PRO A 133 33.94 36.69 -23.50
C PRO A 133 34.24 36.66 -21.97
N ILE A 134 34.19 35.42 -21.43
CA ILE A 134 35.12 34.77 -20.48
C ILE A 134 35.73 35.62 -19.34
N ALA A 135 35.43 35.26 -18.08
CA ALA A 135 36.40 34.70 -17.13
C ALA A 135 35.77 34.33 -15.77
N SER A 136 36.18 33.19 -15.22
CA SER A 136 35.97 32.83 -13.81
C SER A 136 37.00 33.55 -12.92
N LEU A 137 36.65 33.83 -11.66
CA LEU A 137 37.46 33.36 -10.52
C LEU A 137 36.68 33.46 -9.20
N GLU A 138 37.11 32.66 -8.23
CA GLU A 138 36.59 32.61 -6.85
C GLU A 138 37.10 33.80 -6.02
N SER A 139 36.31 34.25 -5.05
CA SER A 139 36.70 34.22 -3.62
C SER A 139 35.62 34.78 -2.69
N ASP A 140 35.47 34.11 -1.55
CA ASP A 140 35.19 34.65 -0.21
C ASP A 140 34.54 36.06 -0.08
N PHE A 141 33.42 36.17 0.63
CA PHE A 141 33.49 36.42 2.08
C PHE A 141 32.13 36.25 2.79
N GLN A 142 32.25 36.09 4.10
CA GLN A 142 31.20 35.74 5.07
C GLN A 142 30.11 36.81 5.26
N ASP A 143 28.89 36.31 5.46
CA ASP A 143 28.06 36.47 6.67
C ASP A 143 28.10 37.83 7.41
N GLY A 144 26.93 38.45 7.56
CA GLY A 144 26.79 39.83 8.05
C GLY A 144 25.36 40.17 8.48
N SER A 145 24.94 39.53 9.57
CA SER A 145 23.62 39.62 10.20
C SER A 145 23.18 41.02 10.67
N GLN A 146 21.85 41.25 10.66
CA GLN A 146 21.10 42.27 11.43
C GLN A 146 21.39 43.76 11.11
N GLY A 147 20.47 44.71 11.22
CA GLY A 147 19.06 44.71 11.64
C GLY A 147 18.53 46.17 11.76
N GLN A 148 17.26 46.34 12.11
CA GLN A 148 16.61 47.61 12.50
C GLN A 148 16.45 48.75 11.44
N GLN A 149 15.31 48.70 10.74
CA GLN A 149 14.14 49.56 11.04
C GLN A 149 14.39 51.03 11.45
N LEU A 150 13.92 51.99 10.64
CA LEU A 150 13.26 53.23 11.13
C LEU A 150 12.40 53.95 10.06
N THR A 151 11.20 54.29 10.52
CA THR A 151 10.04 55.01 9.96
C THR A 151 10.32 56.39 9.34
N ILE A 152 9.46 56.88 8.42
CA ILE A 152 8.68 58.17 8.55
C ILE A 152 7.75 58.50 7.34
N GLN A 153 6.45 58.59 7.65
CA GLN A 153 5.36 59.51 7.19
C GLN A 153 4.97 59.82 5.72
N GLY A 154 3.65 59.79 5.50
CA GLY A 154 2.87 60.74 4.66
C GLY A 154 2.40 60.21 3.29
N VAL A 155 1.17 60.44 2.80
CA VAL A 155 -0.05 61.15 3.29
C VAL A 155 -1.30 60.46 2.66
N SER A 156 -2.46 60.48 3.33
CA SER A 156 -3.74 59.94 2.82
C SER A 156 -4.72 61.06 2.40
N PRO A 157 -5.58 60.83 1.39
CA PRO A 157 -7.04 60.98 1.55
C PRO A 157 -7.85 59.90 0.78
N LEU A 158 -9.14 59.59 1.02
CA LEU A 158 -10.18 60.10 1.93
C LEU A 158 -11.27 59.00 2.07
N GLU A 159 -11.73 58.72 3.29
CA GLU A 159 -13.06 58.13 3.59
C GLU A 159 -14.08 59.29 3.77
N PRO A 160 -15.43 59.13 3.86
CA PRO A 160 -16.15 58.45 4.98
C PRO A 160 -17.52 57.82 4.52
N GLN A 161 -18.55 57.42 5.31
CA GLN A 161 -18.94 57.45 6.75
C GLN A 161 -19.63 56.12 7.17
N PHE A 162 -19.76 55.90 8.48
CA PHE A 162 -20.62 54.92 9.18
C PHE A 162 -21.93 55.58 9.72
N PRO A 163 -22.98 54.86 10.20
CA PRO A 163 -23.04 54.17 11.52
C PRO A 163 -23.75 52.78 11.48
N GLY A 164 -23.70 51.87 12.47
CA GLY A 164 -23.03 51.84 13.77
C GLY A 164 -23.97 51.51 14.94
N THR A 165 -24.07 50.23 15.40
CA THR A 165 -24.59 49.82 16.73
C THR A 165 -24.27 48.34 17.08
N GLU A 166 -24.51 47.95 18.34
CA GLU A 166 -23.91 46.81 19.04
C GLU A 166 -24.82 45.57 19.24
N THR A 167 -24.21 44.48 19.72
CA THR A 167 -24.76 43.39 20.59
C THR A 167 -25.61 42.22 20.06
N THR A 168 -25.21 41.03 20.57
CA THR A 168 -25.97 39.79 20.91
C THR A 168 -26.52 38.84 19.84
N SER A 169 -26.04 37.60 19.96
CA SER A 169 -26.77 36.31 19.98
C SER A 169 -27.59 35.77 18.79
N ASP A 170 -27.30 34.50 18.53
CA ASP A 170 -28.19 33.39 18.12
C ASP A 170 -28.81 33.31 16.72
N THR A 171 -28.72 32.06 16.21
CA THR A 171 -29.71 31.35 15.38
C THR A 171 -30.16 31.97 14.06
N THR A 172 -29.83 31.28 12.95
CA THR A 172 -30.81 31.17 11.86
C THR A 172 -30.67 29.86 11.07
N GLN A 173 -31.65 28.98 11.25
CA GLN A 173 -32.00 27.96 10.26
C GLN A 173 -32.79 28.61 9.10
N TRP A 174 -32.59 28.06 7.90
CA TRP A 174 -33.62 27.76 6.90
C TRP A 174 -34.43 28.86 6.21
N TRP A 175 -34.36 28.87 4.87
CA TRP A 175 -35.45 29.31 3.98
C TRP A 175 -35.63 28.27 2.85
N PRO A 176 -36.85 27.94 2.41
CA PRO A 176 -37.13 26.78 1.54
C PRO A 176 -37.37 27.17 0.07
N PHE A 177 -37.47 26.16 -0.82
CA PHE A 177 -38.20 26.29 -2.08
C PHE A 177 -39.30 25.23 -2.17
N ASP A 178 -40.52 25.71 -2.33
CA ASP A 178 -41.72 24.91 -2.57
C ASP A 178 -42.36 25.44 -3.87
N SER A 179 -42.82 24.56 -4.75
CA SER A 179 -43.55 24.91 -5.98
C SER A 179 -44.31 23.70 -6.52
N ASN A 180 -45.45 23.43 -5.89
CA ASN A 180 -46.49 22.57 -6.43
C ASN A 180 -47.22 23.22 -7.61
N LEU A 181 -47.69 22.42 -8.59
CA LEU A 181 -48.95 22.57 -9.36
C LEU A 181 -49.10 21.36 -10.35
N PRO A 182 -50.31 20.99 -10.81
CA PRO A 182 -51.06 19.89 -10.21
C PRO A 182 -51.46 18.77 -11.23
N PRO A 183 -52.20 17.72 -10.84
CA PRO A 183 -52.38 16.54 -11.69
C PRO A 183 -53.62 16.58 -12.60
N SER A 184 -53.64 15.70 -13.60
CA SER A 184 -54.86 15.25 -14.29
C SER A 184 -54.88 13.71 -14.35
N SER A 185 -56.01 13.14 -13.95
CA SER A 185 -56.27 11.71 -13.82
C SER A 185 -57.01 11.14 -15.03
N VAL A 186 -57.06 9.80 -15.17
CA VAL A 186 -58.30 9.00 -15.34
C VAL A 186 -58.00 7.49 -15.55
N GLN A 187 -58.52 6.69 -14.62
CA GLN A 187 -59.05 5.30 -14.70
C GLN A 187 -58.18 4.09 -15.13
N GLU A 188 -57.85 3.28 -14.10
CA GLU A 188 -58.25 1.87 -13.89
C GLU A 188 -58.64 0.96 -15.07
N LEU A 189 -58.07 -0.25 -15.08
CA LEU A 189 -58.87 -1.49 -15.13
C LEU A 189 -58.10 -2.74 -14.64
N ASP A 190 -58.79 -3.55 -13.83
CA ASP A 190 -58.34 -4.78 -13.17
C ASP A 190 -57.74 -5.86 -14.09
N ASN A 191 -56.72 -6.59 -13.62
CA ASN A 191 -56.92 -7.92 -13.00
C ASN A 191 -55.60 -8.68 -12.70
N SER A 192 -55.65 -9.47 -11.64
CA SER A 192 -54.81 -10.64 -11.33
C SER A 192 -55.78 -11.73 -10.78
N PRO A 193 -55.43 -13.01 -10.57
CA PRO A 193 -54.18 -13.75 -10.84
C PRO A 193 -54.42 -15.07 -11.63
N SER A 194 -53.40 -15.93 -11.79
CA SER A 194 -53.49 -17.40 -11.56
C SER A 194 -52.14 -18.11 -11.70
N GLU A 195 -51.92 -19.11 -10.84
CA GLU A 195 -50.79 -20.04 -10.82
C GLU A 195 -50.98 -21.19 -11.85
N ILE A 196 -49.94 -21.99 -12.09
CA ILE A 196 -49.94 -23.49 -12.10
C ILE A 196 -48.59 -24.02 -12.65
N ASP A 197 -47.95 -24.90 -11.88
CA ASP A 197 -46.79 -25.78 -12.17
C ASP A 197 -47.33 -27.25 -12.24
N PRO A 198 -46.59 -28.39 -12.40
CA PRO A 198 -45.21 -28.65 -12.83
C PRO A 198 -44.96 -29.92 -13.74
N LEU A 199 -43.68 -30.17 -14.09
CA LEU A 199 -42.95 -31.48 -14.13
C LEU A 199 -43.12 -32.60 -15.22
N SER A 200 -42.00 -33.32 -15.42
CA SER A 200 -41.74 -34.65 -16.07
C SER A 200 -41.18 -34.62 -17.52
N SER A 201 -40.20 -35.44 -17.98
CA SER A 201 -39.34 -36.50 -17.37
C SER A 201 -38.14 -36.89 -18.29
N LEU A 202 -37.06 -37.47 -17.73
CA LEU A 202 -35.88 -38.14 -18.39
C LEU A 202 -36.16 -39.65 -18.69
N PRO A 203 -35.24 -40.59 -19.10
CA PRO A 203 -33.79 -40.60 -19.48
C PRO A 203 -33.48 -41.50 -20.77
N PRO A 204 -32.42 -42.36 -20.91
CA PRO A 204 -30.98 -42.10 -21.24
C PRO A 204 -30.36 -43.01 -22.38
N THR A 205 -29.00 -43.08 -22.40
CA THR A 205 -28.00 -44.05 -22.97
C THR A 205 -27.19 -43.53 -24.16
N ASP A 206 -25.92 -43.84 -24.43
CA ASP A 206 -24.68 -44.30 -23.75
C ASP A 206 -23.67 -44.58 -24.92
N GLY A 207 -22.34 -44.51 -24.77
CA GLY A 207 -21.43 -45.01 -25.82
C GLY A 207 -20.00 -44.44 -25.91
N GLU A 208 -19.02 -45.26 -25.56
CA GLU A 208 -17.60 -44.94 -25.27
C GLU A 208 -16.62 -44.80 -26.47
N SER A 209 -15.57 -43.98 -26.26
CA SER A 209 -14.13 -44.28 -26.49
C SER A 209 -13.39 -44.25 -27.85
N SER A 210 -12.09 -43.92 -27.71
CA SER A 210 -10.89 -44.43 -28.45
C SER A 210 -10.37 -43.73 -29.73
N ASP A 211 -9.26 -43.00 -29.53
CA ASP A 211 -7.94 -43.12 -30.19
C ASP A 211 -7.67 -42.95 -31.72
N ARG A 212 -6.46 -42.41 -31.94
CA ARG A 212 -5.48 -42.63 -33.04
C ARG A 212 -5.49 -41.78 -34.33
N GLN A 213 -4.47 -40.92 -34.33
CA GLN A 213 -3.56 -40.56 -35.43
C GLN A 213 -3.54 -41.44 -36.70
N SER A 214 -3.71 -40.80 -37.86
CA SER A 214 -2.90 -40.92 -39.10
C SER A 214 -3.26 -39.70 -39.98
N SER A 215 -2.39 -38.86 -40.56
CA SER A 215 -1.09 -38.97 -41.26
C SER A 215 -1.22 -39.24 -42.77
N PHE A 216 -0.70 -38.31 -43.59
CA PHE A 216 -0.54 -38.34 -45.07
C PHE A 216 -1.85 -38.23 -45.90
N ASP A 217 -1.87 -37.66 -47.11
CA ASP A 217 -1.04 -36.61 -47.77
C ASP A 217 -1.73 -36.19 -49.08
N ASP A 218 -1.21 -35.13 -49.71
CA ASP A 218 -1.17 -34.86 -51.16
C ASP A 218 -2.40 -34.28 -51.89
N GLY A 219 -2.09 -33.35 -52.83
CA GLY A 219 -2.78 -33.28 -54.11
C GLY A 219 -3.66 -32.06 -54.46
N HIS A 220 -3.03 -31.01 -55.02
CA HIS A 220 -3.51 -30.23 -56.21
C HIS A 220 -4.85 -29.42 -56.16
N ASP A 221 -5.06 -28.32 -56.90
CA ASP A 221 -4.19 -27.31 -57.55
C ASP A 221 -5.06 -26.09 -57.97
N GLU A 222 -4.43 -25.02 -58.49
CA GLU A 222 -4.98 -23.88 -59.25
C GLU A 222 -6.11 -23.01 -58.61
N SER A 223 -5.94 -21.69 -58.49
CA SER A 223 -5.92 -20.82 -59.68
C SER A 223 -5.41 -19.39 -59.40
N ASN A 224 -4.70 -18.86 -60.40
CA ASN A 224 -4.02 -17.56 -60.44
C ASN A 224 -4.97 -16.37 -60.67
N TYR A 225 -4.62 -15.19 -60.13
CA TYR A 225 -4.67 -13.94 -60.91
C TYR A 225 -3.46 -13.05 -60.58
N GLN A 226 -2.66 -12.78 -61.63
CA GLN A 226 -1.50 -11.89 -61.60
C GLN A 226 -1.89 -10.43 -61.81
N LEU A 227 -1.00 -9.50 -61.44
CA LEU A 227 -0.57 -8.38 -62.30
C LEU A 227 0.76 -7.78 -61.79
N THR A 228 1.74 -7.65 -62.68
CA THR A 228 3.07 -7.03 -62.47
C THR A 228 3.07 -5.60 -63.06
N PRO A 229 4.08 -4.71 -62.85
CA PRO A 229 5.46 -4.79 -63.41
C PRO A 229 6.52 -4.17 -62.44
N VAL A 230 7.79 -3.82 -62.74
CA VAL A 230 8.72 -3.90 -63.91
C VAL A 230 10.09 -4.38 -63.36
N SER A 231 10.95 -5.02 -64.18
CA SER A 231 12.34 -5.34 -63.78
C SER A 231 13.34 -4.19 -64.04
N GLY A 232 14.27 -3.98 -63.10
CA GLY A 232 15.50 -3.20 -63.29
C GLY A 232 16.71 -4.02 -62.82
N THR A 233 17.63 -4.32 -63.74
CA THR A 233 18.75 -5.25 -63.53
C THR A 233 19.90 -4.63 -62.72
N PHE A 234 20.49 -5.34 -61.74
CA PHE A 234 21.89 -5.83 -61.79
C PHE A 234 22.47 -6.35 -60.45
N LEU A 235 23.33 -7.39 -60.60
CA LEU A 235 24.30 -7.98 -59.66
C LEU A 235 23.79 -8.85 -58.49
N ASN A 236 24.10 -10.14 -58.59
CA ASN A 236 23.99 -11.12 -57.50
C ASN A 236 25.06 -10.87 -56.42
N LEU A 237 24.64 -10.72 -55.17
CA LEU A 237 25.44 -11.05 -53.99
C LEU A 237 24.89 -12.35 -53.38
N PRO A 238 25.69 -13.15 -52.65
CA PRO A 238 25.20 -14.38 -52.05
C PRO A 238 24.18 -14.08 -50.94
N GLU A 239 23.07 -14.83 -50.91
CA GLU A 239 22.06 -14.72 -49.87
C GLU A 239 22.61 -15.21 -48.53
N THR A 240 23.02 -14.27 -47.67
CA THR A 240 23.04 -14.52 -46.23
C THR A 240 21.62 -14.38 -45.69
N ASP A 241 21.09 -15.46 -45.14
CA ASP A 241 19.72 -15.60 -44.65
C ASP A 241 19.49 -14.78 -43.37
N TYR A 242 19.39 -13.45 -43.50
CA TYR A 242 19.09 -12.53 -42.40
C TYR A 242 17.61 -12.59 -42.01
N ARG A 243 17.20 -13.73 -41.44
CA ARG A 243 16.00 -13.77 -40.58
C ARG A 243 16.26 -12.97 -39.30
N LEU A 244 16.06 -11.65 -39.39
CA LEU A 244 15.84 -10.78 -38.24
C LEU A 244 14.79 -11.44 -37.32
N PRO A 245 15.08 -11.68 -36.03
CA PRO A 245 14.09 -12.21 -35.10
C PRO A 245 12.94 -11.22 -34.99
N LYS A 246 11.76 -11.59 -35.50
CA LYS A 246 10.58 -10.68 -35.55
C LYS A 246 9.99 -10.32 -34.18
N GLN A 247 10.53 -10.87 -33.09
CA GLN A 247 10.24 -10.47 -31.71
C GLN A 247 11.50 -10.63 -30.84
N ILE A 248 12.19 -9.52 -30.57
CA ILE A 248 13.06 -9.42 -29.40
C ILE A 248 12.17 -8.96 -28.24
N SER A 249 11.46 -9.91 -27.63
CA SER A 249 10.78 -9.67 -26.36
C SER A 249 11.84 -9.57 -25.26
N ILE A 250 12.33 -8.36 -24.99
CA ILE A 250 13.25 -8.11 -23.86
C ILE A 250 12.45 -8.32 -22.58
N THR A 251 12.56 -9.53 -22.01
CA THR A 251 11.92 -9.86 -20.74
C THR A 251 12.78 -9.34 -19.59
N LEU A 252 12.33 -8.28 -18.93
CA LEU A 252 13.11 -7.60 -17.89
C LEU A 252 13.33 -8.50 -16.66
N PHE A 253 12.33 -9.32 -16.33
CA PHE A 253 12.37 -10.31 -15.26
C PHE A 253 12.55 -11.75 -15.76
N GLY A 254 12.90 -11.94 -17.05
CA GLY A 254 13.10 -13.26 -17.66
C GLY A 254 11.81 -14.08 -17.91
N ASN A 255 10.62 -13.50 -17.67
CA ASN A 255 9.33 -14.14 -17.91
C ASN A 255 8.29 -13.09 -18.31
N THR A 256 7.69 -13.27 -19.49
CA THR A 256 6.67 -12.38 -20.08
C THR A 256 5.42 -12.18 -19.19
N GLU A 257 5.02 -13.18 -18.41
CA GLU A 257 3.91 -13.06 -17.46
C GLU A 257 4.28 -12.16 -16.28
N VAL A 258 5.52 -12.26 -15.80
CA VAL A 258 6.05 -11.43 -14.71
C VAL A 258 6.22 -9.99 -15.18
N ASP A 259 6.72 -9.78 -16.40
CA ASP A 259 6.82 -8.46 -17.02
C ASP A 259 5.44 -7.81 -17.21
N SER A 260 4.46 -8.60 -17.67
CA SER A 260 3.05 -8.17 -17.81
C SER A 260 2.43 -7.78 -16.46
N LEU A 261 2.69 -8.56 -15.40
CA LEU A 261 2.24 -8.21 -14.05
C LEU A 261 2.97 -6.99 -13.47
N MET A 262 4.26 -6.79 -13.73
CA MET A 262 4.97 -5.57 -13.33
C MET A 262 4.46 -4.33 -14.09
N ASN A 263 4.09 -4.50 -15.35
CA ASN A 263 3.40 -3.44 -16.11
C ASN A 263 1.99 -3.16 -15.53
N HIS A 264 1.26 -4.21 -15.13
CA HIS A 264 -0.02 -4.06 -14.42
C HIS A 264 0.14 -3.34 -13.07
N TYR A 265 1.22 -3.60 -12.34
CA TYR A 265 1.58 -2.87 -11.13
C TYR A 265 1.70 -1.38 -11.43
N ASN A 266 2.50 -1.04 -12.45
CA ASN A 266 2.78 0.33 -12.84
C ASN A 266 1.54 1.08 -13.35
N ILE A 267 0.69 0.47 -14.17
CA ILE A 267 -0.44 1.17 -14.81
C ILE A 267 -1.68 1.24 -13.92
N HIS A 268 -1.88 0.27 -13.02
CA HIS A 268 -3.12 0.17 -12.23
C HIS A 268 -2.86 0.16 -10.73
N VAL A 269 -2.04 -0.77 -10.22
CA VAL A 269 -1.92 -0.98 -8.76
C VAL A 269 -1.27 0.21 -8.06
N ALA A 270 -0.28 0.85 -8.68
CA ALA A 270 0.45 1.97 -8.08
C ALA A 270 -0.45 3.18 -7.84
N ASP A 271 -1.39 3.48 -8.73
CA ASP A 271 -2.33 4.59 -8.56
C ASP A 271 -3.49 4.20 -7.65
N LEU A 272 -4.00 2.97 -7.79
CA LEU A 272 -5.09 2.43 -6.97
C LEU A 272 -4.84 2.53 -5.46
N LEU A 273 -3.57 2.42 -5.04
CA LEU A 273 -3.15 2.43 -3.63
C LEU A 273 -3.05 3.84 -3.01
N GLN A 274 -3.40 4.90 -3.74
CA GLN A 274 -3.51 6.27 -3.20
C GLN A 274 -4.88 6.89 -3.54
N PRO A 275 -5.53 7.61 -2.59
CA PRO A 275 -6.81 8.25 -2.82
C PRO A 275 -6.77 9.50 -3.72
N ILE A 276 -5.58 10.08 -3.89
CA ILE A 276 -5.35 11.27 -4.72
C ILE A 276 -4.10 11.02 -5.56
N ASP A 277 -4.23 11.12 -6.89
CA ASP A 277 -3.08 11.04 -7.77
C ASP A 277 -2.08 12.17 -7.48
N HIS A 278 -0.79 11.84 -7.43
CA HIS A 278 0.28 12.77 -7.09
C HIS A 278 1.64 12.26 -7.57
N SER A 279 2.49 13.16 -8.06
CA SER A 279 3.83 12.83 -8.59
C SER A 279 4.78 12.25 -7.53
N GLY A 280 4.48 12.43 -6.25
CA GLY A 280 5.18 11.82 -5.12
C GLY A 280 4.77 10.38 -4.77
N ASN A 281 3.90 9.74 -5.56
CA ASN A 281 3.41 8.38 -5.35
C ASN A 281 4.57 7.40 -5.04
N PRO A 282 4.68 6.86 -3.81
CA PRO A 282 5.77 5.99 -3.40
C PRO A 282 5.66 4.59 -4.02
N PHE A 283 4.45 4.10 -4.33
CA PHE A 283 4.27 2.81 -4.98
C PHE A 283 4.94 2.80 -6.36
N ARG A 284 4.86 3.93 -7.10
CA ARG A 284 5.59 4.12 -8.36
C ARG A 284 7.05 4.56 -8.15
N THR A 285 7.27 5.66 -7.44
CA THR A 285 8.57 6.35 -7.36
C THR A 285 9.57 5.70 -6.41
N LEU A 286 9.13 4.80 -5.52
CA LEU A 286 9.98 4.17 -4.51
C LEU A 286 9.87 2.63 -4.50
N TYR A 287 8.68 2.04 -4.59
CA TYR A 287 8.52 0.57 -4.56
C TYR A 287 8.90 -0.04 -5.90
N LEU A 288 8.23 0.37 -6.99
CA LEU A 288 8.55 -0.10 -8.34
C LEU A 288 9.97 0.29 -8.76
N SER A 289 10.39 1.55 -8.54
CA SER A 289 11.75 1.99 -8.87
C SER A 289 12.84 1.16 -8.17
N THR A 290 12.68 0.86 -6.87
CA THR A 290 13.63 0.01 -6.12
C THR A 290 13.54 -1.46 -6.58
N ALA A 291 12.38 -1.95 -7.02
CA ALA A 291 12.28 -3.29 -7.62
C ALA A 291 13.06 -3.39 -8.95
N LEU A 292 12.99 -2.35 -9.78
CA LEU A 292 13.71 -2.23 -11.06
C LEU A 292 15.23 -2.04 -10.85
N GLU A 293 15.64 -1.22 -9.87
CA GLU A 293 17.04 -1.12 -9.38
C GLU A 293 17.59 -2.53 -9.03
N GLY A 294 16.76 -3.33 -8.38
CA GLY A 294 17.03 -4.71 -8.01
C GLY A 294 17.09 -5.71 -9.16
N VAL A 295 16.57 -5.41 -10.35
CA VAL A 295 16.77 -6.25 -11.56
C VAL A 295 18.22 -6.14 -12.01
N SER A 296 18.68 -4.91 -12.22
CA SER A 296 20.06 -4.63 -12.62
C SER A 296 21.03 -5.23 -11.61
N TYR A 297 20.84 -4.97 -10.30
CA TYR A 297 21.71 -5.52 -9.25
C TYR A 297 21.88 -7.04 -9.32
N ARG A 298 20.80 -7.78 -9.58
CA ARG A 298 20.81 -9.26 -9.69
C ARG A 298 21.48 -9.79 -10.96
N ALA A 299 21.73 -8.96 -11.98
CA ALA A 299 22.52 -9.37 -13.13
C ALA A 299 24.01 -9.55 -12.78
N TRP A 300 24.49 -8.93 -11.70
CA TRP A 300 25.88 -9.03 -11.24
C TRP A 300 26.05 -9.87 -9.98
N ASP A 301 25.06 -9.90 -9.07
CA ASP A 301 25.13 -10.65 -7.81
C ASP A 301 23.75 -11.18 -7.40
N THR A 302 23.62 -12.51 -7.29
CA THR A 302 22.37 -13.21 -6.92
C THR A 302 22.37 -13.79 -5.51
N GLU A 303 23.54 -13.93 -4.87
CA GLU A 303 23.67 -14.63 -3.58
C GLU A 303 23.67 -13.68 -2.38
N THR A 304 24.02 -12.41 -2.56
CA THR A 304 24.05 -11.44 -1.46
C THR A 304 22.69 -11.26 -0.78
N PRO A 305 22.67 -11.01 0.54
CA PRO A 305 21.46 -10.64 1.26
C PRO A 305 20.72 -9.44 0.64
N THR A 306 21.44 -8.46 0.08
CA THR A 306 20.84 -7.33 -0.66
C THR A 306 20.08 -7.80 -1.91
N ALA A 307 20.65 -8.71 -2.71
CA ALA A 307 19.96 -9.31 -3.86
C ALA A 307 18.68 -10.06 -3.44
N LYS A 308 18.73 -10.74 -2.28
CA LYS A 308 17.57 -11.43 -1.69
C LYS A 308 16.45 -10.47 -1.25
N VAL A 309 16.78 -9.31 -0.65
CA VAL A 309 15.76 -8.27 -0.37
C VAL A 309 15.15 -7.69 -1.66
N TYR A 310 15.96 -7.45 -2.69
CA TYR A 310 15.44 -7.02 -4.00
C TYR A 310 14.53 -8.08 -4.65
N SER A 311 14.85 -9.36 -4.48
CA SER A 311 13.99 -10.47 -4.92
C SER A 311 12.68 -10.51 -4.15
N ALA A 312 12.73 -10.34 -2.82
CA ALA A 312 11.54 -10.27 -1.97
C ALA A 312 10.58 -9.15 -2.39
N LEU A 313 11.12 -7.94 -2.62
CA LEU A 313 10.34 -6.82 -3.13
C LEU A 313 9.74 -7.12 -4.51
N SER A 314 10.54 -7.63 -5.46
CA SER A 314 10.06 -7.96 -6.80
C SER A 314 8.89 -8.95 -6.78
N HIS A 315 9.03 -10.03 -6.01
CA HIS A 315 7.96 -11.01 -5.83
C HIS A 315 6.74 -10.43 -5.12
N SER A 316 6.92 -9.46 -4.21
CA SER A 316 5.79 -8.78 -3.56
C SER A 316 4.95 -7.96 -4.55
N LEU A 317 5.58 -7.21 -5.46
CA LEU A 317 4.86 -6.41 -6.46
C LEU A 317 4.14 -7.29 -7.50
N VAL A 318 4.76 -8.41 -7.88
CA VAL A 318 4.14 -9.43 -8.76
C VAL A 318 2.95 -10.08 -8.06
N ALA A 319 3.08 -10.48 -6.79
CA ALA A 319 2.00 -11.05 -6.00
C ALA A 319 0.81 -10.09 -5.87
N ALA A 320 1.08 -8.84 -5.47
CA ALA A 320 0.10 -7.76 -5.42
C ALA A 320 -0.68 -7.60 -6.75
N SER A 321 0.04 -7.59 -7.87
CA SER A 321 -0.55 -7.44 -9.21
C SER A 321 -1.36 -8.65 -9.65
N ALA A 322 -0.91 -9.86 -9.29
CA ALA A 322 -1.61 -11.11 -9.58
C ALA A 322 -2.93 -11.19 -8.79
N PHE A 323 -2.92 -10.84 -7.49
CA PHE A 323 -4.15 -10.75 -6.70
C PHE A 323 -5.10 -9.67 -7.24
N HIS A 324 -4.60 -8.50 -7.65
CA HIS A 324 -5.46 -7.49 -8.27
C HIS A 324 -6.06 -7.99 -9.60
N ARG A 325 -5.28 -8.64 -10.47
CA ARG A 325 -5.79 -9.26 -11.71
C ARG A 325 -6.88 -10.30 -11.43
N TRP A 326 -6.66 -11.18 -10.44
CA TRP A 326 -7.65 -12.16 -9.99
C TRP A 326 -8.94 -11.51 -9.49
N ASN A 327 -8.86 -10.40 -8.75
CA ASN A 327 -10.04 -9.68 -8.27
C ASN A 327 -10.82 -8.99 -9.42
N CYS A 328 -10.12 -8.58 -10.49
CA CYS A 328 -10.76 -8.06 -11.71
C CYS A 328 -11.43 -9.15 -12.55
N ASP A 329 -10.80 -10.33 -12.66
CA ASP A 329 -11.29 -11.46 -13.45
C ASP A 329 -11.07 -12.80 -12.72
N GLN A 330 -12.13 -13.29 -12.08
CA GLN A 330 -12.16 -14.56 -11.36
C GLN A 330 -12.28 -15.78 -12.28
N LEU A 331 -12.37 -15.62 -13.60
CA LEU A 331 -12.33 -16.73 -14.55
C LEU A 331 -10.89 -17.24 -14.79
N GLN A 332 -9.88 -16.51 -14.30
CA GLN A 332 -8.46 -16.82 -14.49
C GLN A 332 -7.77 -17.23 -13.16
N PRO A 333 -8.02 -18.46 -12.65
CA PRO A 333 -7.48 -18.92 -11.35
C PRO A 333 -5.95 -18.93 -11.30
N ASN A 334 -5.28 -19.03 -12.45
CA ASN A 334 -3.82 -18.93 -12.59
C ASN A 334 -3.25 -17.69 -11.87
N TYR A 335 -3.93 -16.54 -11.94
CA TYR A 335 -3.48 -15.33 -11.25
C TYR A 335 -3.54 -15.45 -9.72
N ARG A 336 -4.53 -16.16 -9.17
CA ARG A 336 -4.58 -16.45 -7.73
C ARG A 336 -3.45 -17.36 -7.31
N GLU A 337 -3.18 -18.42 -8.08
CA GLU A 337 -2.07 -19.35 -7.82
C GLU A 337 -0.70 -18.65 -7.91
N MET A 338 -0.50 -17.79 -8.92
CA MET A 338 0.68 -16.95 -9.07
C MET A 338 0.84 -15.97 -7.90
N GLY A 339 -0.26 -15.35 -7.44
CA GLY A 339 -0.27 -14.48 -6.26
C GLY A 339 0.22 -15.18 -5.00
N VAL A 340 -0.33 -16.37 -4.72
CA VAL A 340 0.09 -17.21 -3.58
C VAL A 340 1.55 -17.66 -3.70
N LYS A 341 1.96 -18.13 -4.88
CA LYS A 341 3.34 -18.56 -5.18
C LYS A 341 4.36 -17.44 -4.97
N HIS A 342 4.08 -16.23 -5.48
CA HIS A 342 4.97 -15.10 -5.32
C HIS A 342 4.94 -14.50 -3.91
N ARG A 343 3.81 -14.53 -3.18
CA ARG A 343 3.77 -14.21 -1.74
C ARG A 343 4.69 -15.13 -0.93
N TYR A 344 4.68 -16.43 -1.22
CA TYR A 344 5.57 -17.40 -0.58
C TYR A 344 7.05 -17.10 -0.86
N PHE A 345 7.44 -16.90 -2.13
CA PHE A 345 8.82 -16.57 -2.48
C PHE A 345 9.27 -15.22 -1.92
N ALA A 346 8.37 -14.22 -1.82
CA ALA A 346 8.68 -12.93 -1.23
C ALA A 346 9.05 -13.05 0.26
N ILE A 347 8.24 -13.80 1.02
CA ILE A 347 8.48 -14.06 2.44
C ILE A 347 9.76 -14.87 2.64
N GLN A 348 9.98 -15.92 1.83
CA GLN A 348 11.19 -16.74 1.92
C GLN A 348 12.45 -15.91 1.64
N ALA A 349 12.50 -15.17 0.53
CA ALA A 349 13.67 -14.38 0.17
C ALA A 349 13.99 -13.29 1.22
N LEU A 350 12.98 -12.71 1.87
CA LEU A 350 13.18 -11.76 2.97
C LEU A 350 13.70 -12.45 4.24
N GLN A 351 13.22 -13.65 4.55
CA GLN A 351 13.73 -14.45 5.68
C GLN A 351 15.18 -14.86 5.48
N ASP A 352 15.54 -15.35 4.29
CA ASP A 352 16.90 -15.75 3.95
C ASP A 352 17.86 -14.54 4.04
N ALA A 353 17.44 -13.38 3.53
CA ALA A 353 18.20 -12.13 3.65
C ALA A 353 18.47 -11.71 5.11
N ILE A 354 17.49 -11.85 6.00
CA ILE A 354 17.58 -11.48 7.43
C ILE A 354 18.32 -12.53 8.27
N GLN A 355 18.45 -13.77 7.79
CA GLN A 355 19.21 -14.82 8.45
C GLN A 355 20.70 -14.79 8.07
N GLU A 356 21.01 -14.47 6.81
CA GLU A 356 22.39 -14.48 6.30
C GLU A 356 23.13 -13.17 6.53
N ALA A 357 22.44 -12.02 6.41
CA ALA A 357 22.92 -10.76 6.95
C ALA A 357 22.22 -10.49 8.29
N GLY A 358 22.97 -9.92 9.24
CA GLY A 358 22.36 -9.04 10.24
C GLY A 358 21.80 -7.77 9.57
N PRO A 359 21.76 -6.62 10.26
CA PRO A 359 21.28 -5.36 9.68
C PRO A 359 22.29 -4.71 8.70
N ALA A 360 22.82 -5.49 7.73
CA ALA A 360 23.76 -5.05 6.71
C ALA A 360 23.09 -4.65 5.37
N ALA A 361 21.86 -5.12 5.11
CA ALA A 361 21.09 -4.67 3.95
C ALA A 361 20.59 -3.23 4.15
N ASN A 362 20.58 -2.44 3.07
CA ASN A 362 20.20 -1.02 3.13
C ASN A 362 18.76 -0.86 3.62
N TYR A 363 18.60 -0.07 4.69
CA TYR A 363 17.31 0.25 5.33
C TYR A 363 16.20 0.64 4.34
N LYS A 364 16.52 1.42 3.29
CA LYS A 364 15.55 1.81 2.24
C LYS A 364 14.89 0.55 1.65
N ILE A 365 15.71 -0.40 1.22
CA ILE A 365 15.29 -1.60 0.50
C ILE A 365 14.53 -2.55 1.45
N LEU A 366 15.05 -2.75 2.66
CA LEU A 366 14.39 -3.56 3.70
C LEU A 366 13.00 -3.03 4.04
N MET A 367 12.87 -1.72 4.27
CA MET A 367 11.60 -1.10 4.63
C MET A 367 10.59 -1.17 3.47
N VAL A 368 11.03 -0.89 2.24
CA VAL A 368 10.18 -1.05 1.04
C VAL A 368 9.72 -2.50 0.87
N ALA A 369 10.61 -3.49 1.05
CA ALA A 369 10.24 -4.91 0.99
C ALA A 369 9.22 -5.29 2.08
N VAL A 370 9.44 -4.90 3.33
CA VAL A 370 8.51 -5.17 4.45
C VAL A 370 7.14 -4.51 4.22
N LEU A 371 7.09 -3.25 3.81
CA LEU A 371 5.84 -2.56 3.55
C LEU A 371 5.12 -3.10 2.30
N SER A 372 5.86 -3.60 1.29
CA SER A 372 5.25 -4.23 0.12
C SER A 372 4.53 -5.56 0.44
N LEU A 373 4.95 -6.28 1.48
CA LEU A 373 4.23 -7.47 1.97
C LEU A 373 2.86 -7.12 2.57
N ILE A 374 2.72 -5.92 3.16
CA ILE A 374 1.42 -5.41 3.65
C ILE A 374 0.48 -5.15 2.46
N THR A 375 1.00 -4.57 1.37
CA THR A 375 0.25 -4.33 0.13
C THR A 375 -0.34 -5.63 -0.46
N ILE A 376 0.36 -6.76 -0.35
CA ILE A 376 -0.20 -8.08 -0.74
C ILE A 376 -1.44 -8.42 0.10
N GLY A 377 -1.39 -8.16 1.41
CA GLY A 377 -2.52 -8.37 2.32
C GLY A 377 -3.74 -7.52 1.96
N VAL A 378 -3.53 -6.23 1.64
CA VAL A 378 -4.59 -5.31 1.19
C VAL A 378 -5.26 -5.81 -0.10
N LEU A 379 -4.48 -6.25 -1.08
CA LEU A 379 -5.03 -6.68 -2.38
C LEU A 379 -5.60 -8.10 -2.36
N SER A 380 -5.06 -9.01 -1.56
CA SER A 380 -5.59 -10.38 -1.44
C SER A 380 -6.77 -10.49 -0.46
N GLY A 381 -6.87 -9.60 0.54
CA GLY A 381 -7.82 -9.72 1.64
C GLY A 381 -7.56 -10.94 2.57
N GLU A 382 -6.49 -11.70 2.33
CA GLU A 382 -6.20 -12.98 3.00
C GLU A 382 -5.15 -12.85 4.10
N GLY A 383 -5.55 -13.22 5.32
CA GLY A 383 -4.69 -13.38 6.49
C GLY A 383 -4.50 -12.10 7.31
N ASP A 384 -4.05 -12.29 8.55
CA ASP A 384 -3.78 -11.21 9.52
C ASP A 384 -2.26 -10.92 9.62
N ASP A 385 -1.48 -11.47 8.69
CA ASP A 385 -0.01 -11.44 8.64
C ASP A 385 0.56 -10.01 8.57
N PHE A 386 -0.23 -9.05 8.10
CA PHE A 386 0.13 -7.63 8.04
C PHE A 386 0.62 -7.10 9.38
N ARG A 387 0.12 -7.63 10.51
CA ARG A 387 0.55 -7.27 11.86
C ARG A 387 2.01 -7.65 12.14
N PHE A 388 2.49 -8.78 11.61
CA PHE A 388 3.90 -9.18 11.72
C PHE A 388 4.80 -8.27 10.89
N HIS A 389 4.35 -7.89 9.68
CA HIS A 389 5.08 -6.97 8.81
C HIS A 389 5.12 -5.54 9.38
N LEU A 390 4.02 -5.05 9.97
CA LEU A 390 4.00 -3.77 10.69
C LEU A 390 4.91 -3.77 11.92
N ASN A 391 4.92 -4.85 12.70
CA ASN A 391 5.84 -4.99 13.82
C ASN A 391 7.31 -4.99 13.33
N ALA A 392 7.62 -5.70 12.24
CA ALA A 392 8.95 -5.64 11.63
C ALA A 392 9.33 -4.22 11.16
N ALA A 393 8.40 -3.47 10.55
CA ALA A 393 8.60 -2.07 10.19
C ALA A 393 8.83 -1.18 11.44
N ALA A 394 8.07 -1.37 12.51
CA ALA A 394 8.27 -0.67 13.78
C ALA A 394 9.64 -0.95 14.41
N GLN A 395 10.10 -2.21 14.40
CA GLN A 395 11.43 -2.60 14.87
C GLN A 395 12.55 -1.99 14.01
N LEU A 396 12.41 -1.98 12.67
CA LEU A 396 13.36 -1.30 11.78
C LEU A 396 13.44 0.20 12.10
N ARG A 397 12.32 0.86 12.38
CA ARG A 397 12.28 2.28 12.79
C ARG A 397 12.93 2.50 14.16
N SER A 398 12.65 1.66 15.16
CA SER A 398 13.21 1.81 16.52
C SER A 398 14.73 1.62 16.57
N LEU A 399 15.29 0.71 15.76
CA LEU A 399 16.74 0.55 15.55
C LEU A 399 17.42 1.84 15.03
N ARG A 400 16.66 2.76 14.42
CA ARG A 400 17.15 4.06 13.93
C ARG A 400 16.64 5.26 14.73
N SER A 401 16.00 5.05 15.87
CA SER A 401 15.48 6.11 16.78
C SER A 401 16.46 7.26 17.08
N ARG A 402 17.77 6.99 17.12
CA ARG A 402 18.82 8.00 17.35
C ARG A 402 19.21 8.85 16.12
N TRP A 403 18.71 8.53 14.92
CA TRP A 403 19.12 9.14 13.65
C TRP A 403 18.28 10.38 13.33
N LYS A 404 18.79 11.57 13.64
CA LYS A 404 18.10 12.84 13.38
C LYS A 404 18.14 13.31 11.92
N ILE A 405 19.09 12.82 11.13
CA ILE A 405 19.28 13.17 9.71
C ILE A 405 18.94 11.95 8.86
N MET A 406 17.97 12.11 7.95
CA MET A 406 17.42 11.05 7.11
C MET A 406 17.09 11.58 5.71
N SER A 407 17.25 10.73 4.68
CA SER A 407 16.83 11.05 3.31
C SER A 407 15.32 11.19 3.20
N ARG A 408 14.82 11.97 2.21
CA ARG A 408 13.38 12.16 1.94
C ARG A 408 12.64 10.82 1.81
N GLN A 409 13.21 9.88 1.05
CA GLN A 409 12.65 8.53 0.88
C GLN A 409 12.56 7.76 2.22
N SER A 410 13.59 7.83 3.07
CA SER A 410 13.55 7.15 4.38
C SER A 410 12.55 7.78 5.35
N LYS A 411 12.32 9.10 5.26
CA LYS A 411 11.26 9.78 6.03
C LYS A 411 9.87 9.34 5.56
N GLN A 412 9.61 9.40 4.25
CA GLN A 412 8.34 8.96 3.66
C GLN A 412 8.01 7.49 4.01
N LEU A 413 9.01 6.60 4.04
CA LEU A 413 8.82 5.21 4.49
C LEU A 413 8.50 5.10 6.00
N ASN A 414 9.08 5.96 6.84
CA ASN A 414 8.74 6.02 8.26
C ASN A 414 7.32 6.54 8.47
N GLU A 415 6.89 7.52 7.69
CA GLU A 415 5.55 8.12 7.69
C GLU A 415 4.51 7.07 7.28
N ILE A 416 4.70 6.35 6.17
CA ILE A 416 3.86 5.22 5.76
C ILE A 416 3.79 4.15 6.87
N GLY A 417 4.94 3.74 7.41
CA GLY A 417 4.97 2.74 8.49
C GLY A 417 4.30 3.21 9.79
N ALA A 418 4.41 4.49 10.14
CA ALA A 418 3.75 5.08 11.30
C ALA A 418 2.23 5.12 11.13
N PHE A 419 1.76 5.57 9.97
CA PHE A 419 0.33 5.72 9.72
C PHE A 419 -0.38 4.37 9.65
N LEU A 420 0.19 3.37 8.96
CA LEU A 420 -0.39 2.02 8.94
C LEU A 420 -0.41 1.36 10.33
N ALA A 421 0.57 1.66 11.18
CA ALA A 421 0.56 1.24 12.58
C ALA A 421 -0.52 1.98 13.40
N LEU A 422 -0.73 3.28 13.18
CA LEU A 422 -1.84 4.04 13.77
C LEU A 422 -3.19 3.48 13.35
N LEU A 423 -3.43 3.23 12.06
CA LEU A 423 -4.67 2.63 11.57
C LEU A 423 -4.95 1.28 12.22
N THR A 424 -3.93 0.44 12.35
CA THR A 424 -4.05 -0.83 13.09
C THR A 424 -4.38 -0.60 14.56
N ARG A 425 -3.72 0.37 15.20
CA ARG A 425 -3.93 0.73 16.62
C ARG A 425 -5.38 1.16 16.90
N THR A 426 -6.02 1.88 15.97
CA THR A 426 -7.42 2.31 16.16
C THR A 426 -8.43 1.15 16.27
N LEU A 427 -8.07 -0.04 15.75
CA LEU A 427 -8.88 -1.26 15.79
C LEU A 427 -8.31 -2.32 16.75
N THR A 428 -7.35 -1.94 17.60
CA THR A 428 -6.85 -2.80 18.68
C THR A 428 -7.11 -2.14 20.03
N PHE A 429 -8.11 -2.64 20.75
CA PHE A 429 -8.60 -2.09 22.01
C PHE A 429 -7.76 -2.55 23.22
N GLN A 430 -6.44 -2.35 23.14
CA GLN A 430 -5.50 -2.73 24.19
C GLN A 430 -5.59 -1.75 25.38
N THR A 431 -5.23 -2.22 26.59
CA THR A 431 -5.07 -1.36 27.76
C THR A 431 -3.60 -1.00 27.97
N SER A 432 -3.34 0.22 28.47
CA SER A 432 -1.98 0.73 28.56
C SER A 432 -1.16 -0.02 29.63
N SER A 433 -0.01 -0.57 29.23
CA SER A 433 0.91 -1.23 30.15
C SER A 433 1.64 -0.26 31.08
N SER A 434 1.73 1.02 30.72
CA SER A 434 2.37 2.09 31.49
C SER A 434 1.37 2.92 32.30
N THR A 435 1.82 3.43 33.45
CA THR A 435 1.04 4.33 34.31
C THR A 435 1.04 5.75 33.74
N TRP A 436 -0.06 6.48 33.88
CA TRP A 436 -0.10 7.91 33.56
C TRP A 436 0.82 8.71 34.52
N PRO A 437 1.50 9.80 34.10
CA PRO A 437 1.67 10.34 32.75
C PRO A 437 3.00 9.90 32.13
N ASN A 438 3.30 8.59 32.06
CA ASN A 438 4.59 8.12 31.57
C ASN A 438 4.65 8.07 30.04
N TYR A 439 5.24 9.10 29.42
CA TYR A 439 5.46 9.19 27.98
C TYR A 439 6.51 8.17 27.51
N ASP A 440 6.06 6.99 27.08
CA ASP A 440 6.92 5.97 26.48
C ASP A 440 7.74 6.54 25.33
N THR A 441 9.07 6.38 25.37
CA THR A 441 9.99 7.02 24.40
C THR A 441 9.76 6.61 22.94
N ASN A 442 9.22 5.41 22.69
CA ASN A 442 8.77 4.97 21.37
C ASN A 442 7.49 5.71 20.91
N SER A 443 6.58 6.01 21.85
CA SER A 443 5.36 6.79 21.64
C SER A 443 5.72 8.19 21.11
N THR A 444 6.71 8.83 21.73
CA THR A 444 7.20 10.15 21.31
C THR A 444 7.76 10.16 19.88
N ALA A 445 8.44 9.09 19.45
CA ALA A 445 9.02 9.00 18.12
C ALA A 445 7.97 8.80 17.01
N ASP A 446 6.94 7.98 17.26
CA ASP A 446 5.81 7.82 16.33
C ASP A 446 4.97 9.10 16.24
N SER A 447 4.70 9.75 17.38
CA SER A 447 3.98 11.04 17.44
C SER A 447 4.67 12.12 16.58
N ILE A 448 5.98 12.33 16.74
CA ILE A 448 6.76 13.30 15.92
C ILE A 448 6.76 12.94 14.43
N THR A 449 6.71 11.65 14.09
CA THR A 449 6.66 11.18 12.70
C THR A 449 5.30 11.48 12.06
N ILE A 450 4.23 11.37 12.84
CA ILE A 450 2.85 11.66 12.41
C ILE A 450 2.62 13.17 12.28
N GLU A 451 3.02 13.96 13.29
CA GLU A 451 2.93 15.44 13.33
C GLU A 451 3.56 16.11 12.10
N ARG A 452 4.64 15.53 11.56
CA ARG A 452 5.50 16.18 10.55
C ARG A 452 5.46 15.50 9.19
N SER A 453 4.45 14.68 8.91
CA SER A 453 4.36 13.99 7.63
C SER A 453 4.18 14.97 6.46
N GLY A 454 4.91 14.70 5.38
CA GLY A 454 4.77 15.40 4.10
C GLY A 454 4.02 14.60 3.03
N CYS A 455 3.36 13.49 3.38
CA CYS A 455 2.68 12.63 2.42
C CYS A 455 1.25 12.18 2.76
N TYR A 456 0.74 12.41 3.97
CA TYR A 456 -0.60 11.95 4.35
C TYR A 456 -1.73 12.58 3.52
N GLU A 457 -1.56 13.82 3.06
CA GLU A 457 -2.55 14.53 2.22
C GLU A 457 -2.95 13.71 0.99
N TYR A 458 -1.97 13.26 0.18
CA TYR A 458 -2.25 12.51 -1.05
C TYR A 458 -2.29 10.98 -0.85
N LEU A 459 -1.57 10.44 0.15
CA LEU A 459 -1.57 8.99 0.41
C LEU A 459 -2.78 8.49 1.17
N TYR A 460 -3.39 9.33 2.01
CA TYR A 460 -4.46 8.91 2.89
C TYR A 460 -5.66 9.86 2.91
N GLY A 461 -5.57 11.04 2.29
CA GLY A 461 -6.65 12.04 2.30
C GLY A 461 -6.80 12.76 3.63
N VAL A 462 -5.78 12.72 4.49
CA VAL A 462 -5.81 13.25 5.87
C VAL A 462 -4.65 14.22 6.12
N THR A 463 -4.87 15.18 7.02
CA THR A 463 -3.83 16.11 7.45
C THR A 463 -3.02 15.55 8.63
N PRO A 464 -1.75 15.98 8.81
CA PRO A 464 -0.95 15.62 9.99
C PRO A 464 -1.60 15.98 11.32
N ASP A 465 -2.37 17.08 11.36
CA ASP A 465 -3.07 17.54 12.56
C ASP A 465 -4.19 16.58 12.96
N ILE A 466 -5.06 16.16 12.02
CA ILE A 466 -6.10 15.14 12.30
C ILE A 466 -5.46 13.80 12.69
N ALA A 467 -4.41 13.37 11.98
CA ALA A 467 -3.71 12.13 12.30
C ALA A 467 -3.09 12.14 13.71
N THR A 468 -2.55 13.28 14.14
CA THR A 468 -2.05 13.52 15.50
C THR A 468 -3.17 13.45 16.54
N LEU A 469 -4.34 14.03 16.26
CA LEU A 469 -5.50 13.97 17.18
C LEU A 469 -6.05 12.54 17.33
N ILE A 470 -6.10 11.75 16.24
CA ILE A 470 -6.47 10.32 16.30
C ILE A 470 -5.44 9.54 17.12
N TYR A 471 -4.14 9.81 16.93
CA TYR A 471 -3.06 9.18 17.70
C TYR A 471 -3.16 9.47 19.21
N GLN A 472 -3.38 10.74 19.58
CA GLN A 472 -3.55 11.15 20.97
C GLN A 472 -4.83 10.56 21.58
N THR A 473 -5.92 10.47 20.81
CA THR A 473 -7.16 9.80 21.23
C THR A 473 -6.93 8.32 21.54
N CYS A 474 -6.11 7.61 20.75
CA CYS A 474 -5.72 6.23 21.07
C CYS A 474 -4.94 6.15 22.39
N GLN A 475 -3.95 7.03 22.62
CA GLN A 475 -3.19 7.06 23.87
C GLN A 475 -4.10 7.27 25.09
N LEU A 476 -4.98 8.28 25.07
CA LEU A 476 -5.87 8.55 26.19
C LEU A 476 -6.88 7.41 26.40
N ALA A 477 -7.42 6.81 25.34
CA ALA A 477 -8.36 5.71 25.45
C ALA A 477 -7.73 4.42 26.02
N GLU A 478 -6.44 4.18 25.80
CA GLU A 478 -5.69 3.06 26.39
C GLU A 478 -5.41 3.24 27.89
N HIS A 479 -5.14 4.48 28.33
CA HIS A 479 -5.05 4.82 29.76
C HIS A 479 -6.43 4.84 30.44
N LEU A 480 -7.47 5.33 29.75
CA LEU A 480 -8.86 5.30 30.23
C LEU A 480 -9.34 3.88 30.50
N ALA A 481 -9.06 2.96 29.58
CA ALA A 481 -9.37 1.54 29.77
C ALA A 481 -8.64 0.96 30.99
N ARG A 482 -7.37 1.30 31.19
CA ARG A 482 -6.60 0.92 32.38
C ARG A 482 -7.23 1.43 33.68
N PHE A 483 -7.55 2.72 33.78
CA PHE A 483 -8.21 3.28 34.98
C PHE A 483 -9.54 2.59 35.29
N ARG A 484 -10.31 2.21 34.25
CA ARG A 484 -11.56 1.45 34.38
C ARG A 484 -11.33 0.00 34.85
N GLU A 485 -10.27 -0.66 34.39
CA GLU A 485 -9.89 -2.03 34.82
C GLU A 485 -9.35 -2.08 36.24
N GLU A 486 -8.50 -1.12 36.63
CA GLU A 486 -7.88 -1.06 37.97
C GLU A 486 -8.80 -0.42 39.02
N GLY A 487 -9.86 0.27 38.60
CA GLY A 487 -10.82 0.94 39.49
C GLY A 487 -10.25 2.22 40.14
N GLU A 488 -9.21 2.81 39.54
CA GLU A 488 -8.52 3.99 40.04
C GLU A 488 -9.27 5.29 39.72
N SER A 489 -9.11 6.31 40.56
CA SER A 489 -9.60 7.66 40.28
C SER A 489 -8.75 8.32 39.18
N MET A 490 -9.39 8.75 38.11
CA MET A 490 -8.75 9.48 37.01
C MET A 490 -8.17 10.82 37.52
N PRO A 491 -6.87 11.12 37.29
CA PRO A 491 -6.27 12.40 37.65
C PRO A 491 -6.84 13.59 36.86
N ASP A 492 -6.87 14.78 37.48
CA ASP A 492 -7.38 16.01 36.85
C ASP A 492 -6.61 16.36 35.56
N ASP A 493 -5.29 16.14 35.52
CA ASP A 493 -4.44 16.37 34.35
C ASP A 493 -4.68 15.39 33.20
N PHE A 494 -5.20 14.19 33.50
CA PHE A 494 -5.69 13.25 32.49
C PHE A 494 -7.04 13.69 31.93
N LEU A 495 -7.95 14.18 32.78
CA LEU A 495 -9.24 14.72 32.35
C LEU A 495 -9.07 15.97 31.49
N GLU A 496 -8.18 16.89 31.89
CA GLU A 496 -7.83 18.07 31.10
C GLU A 496 -7.28 17.68 29.71
N ALA A 497 -6.41 16.65 29.64
CA ALA A 497 -5.92 16.14 28.36
C ALA A 497 -7.05 15.61 27.45
N CYS A 498 -8.08 14.97 28.03
CA CYS A 498 -9.27 14.52 27.29
C CYS A 498 -10.06 15.71 26.74
N GLU A 499 -10.33 16.72 27.58
CA GLU A 499 -11.04 17.95 27.20
C GLU A 499 -10.30 18.76 26.13
N GLN A 500 -8.97 18.84 26.22
CA GLN A 500 -8.13 19.53 25.24
C GLN A 500 -8.21 18.89 23.86
N ILE A 501 -8.28 17.56 23.75
CA ILE A 501 -8.46 16.88 22.45
C ILE A 501 -9.85 17.16 21.89
N GLY A 502 -10.90 17.03 22.70
CA GLY A 502 -12.27 17.34 22.29
C GLY A 502 -12.39 18.78 21.77
N SER A 503 -11.81 19.74 22.49
CA SER A 503 -11.77 21.16 22.11
C SER A 503 -11.04 21.39 20.78
N LYS A 504 -9.91 20.71 20.53
CA LYS A 504 -9.18 20.78 19.25
C LYS A 504 -9.98 20.18 18.09
N LEU A 505 -10.62 19.03 18.29
CA LEU A 505 -11.49 18.41 17.28
C LEU A 505 -12.70 19.29 16.95
N GLN A 506 -13.38 19.87 17.96
CA GLN A 506 -14.55 20.74 17.73
C GLN A 506 -14.19 22.09 17.07
N SER A 507 -13.03 22.65 17.38
CA SER A 507 -12.54 23.92 16.80
C SER A 507 -11.88 23.77 15.43
N TRP A 508 -11.51 22.55 15.02
CA TRP A 508 -10.88 22.27 13.72
C TRP A 508 -11.68 22.79 12.54
N ARG A 509 -11.02 23.42 11.57
CA ARG A 509 -11.61 23.84 10.29
C ARG A 509 -10.62 23.54 9.15
N PHE A 510 -11.12 23.00 8.04
CA PHE A 510 -10.29 22.73 6.85
C PHE A 510 -9.53 23.97 6.34
N ASN A 511 -10.14 25.17 6.42
CA ASN A 511 -9.51 26.38 5.91
C ASN A 511 -8.28 26.86 6.72
N SER A 512 -8.12 26.40 7.97
CA SER A 512 -6.95 26.68 8.80
C SER A 512 -5.81 25.67 8.61
N GLU A 513 -6.02 24.59 7.86
CA GLU A 513 -5.02 23.55 7.62
C GLU A 513 -3.87 24.03 6.73
N LYS A 514 -2.66 23.58 7.08
CA LYS A 514 -1.43 23.86 6.33
C LYS A 514 -1.18 22.77 5.31
N ILE A 515 -1.97 22.80 4.24
CA ILE A 515 -1.84 21.88 3.10
C ILE A 515 -0.58 22.26 2.31
N LEU A 516 0.37 21.32 2.21
CA LEU A 516 1.71 21.54 1.64
C LEU A 516 1.98 20.72 0.37
N ALA A 517 1.40 19.53 0.23
CA ALA A 517 1.67 18.64 -0.89
C ALA A 517 0.72 18.87 -2.08
N ILE A 518 -0.52 19.34 -1.82
CA ILE A 518 -1.52 19.59 -2.87
C ILE A 518 -1.72 21.11 -3.09
N PRO A 519 -1.30 21.67 -4.24
CA PRO A 519 -1.48 23.08 -4.55
C PRO A 519 -2.95 23.46 -4.69
N ARG A 520 -3.36 24.62 -4.13
CA ARG A 520 -4.74 25.14 -4.23
C ARG A 520 -5.21 25.46 -5.66
N GLY A 521 -4.29 25.55 -6.63
CA GLY A 521 -4.62 25.75 -8.04
C GLY A 521 -5.04 24.47 -8.78
N ASP A 522 -4.96 23.31 -8.12
CA ASP A 522 -5.44 22.04 -8.65
C ASP A 522 -6.83 21.74 -8.08
N GLU A 523 -7.86 22.24 -8.76
CA GLU A 523 -9.25 22.19 -8.28
C GLU A 523 -9.72 20.76 -7.98
N LEU A 524 -9.36 19.79 -8.84
CA LEU A 524 -9.73 18.38 -8.66
C LEU A 524 -9.06 17.76 -7.44
N ARG A 525 -7.72 17.79 -7.36
CA ARG A 525 -6.99 17.17 -6.25
C ARG A 525 -7.32 17.85 -4.91
N PHE A 526 -7.54 19.16 -4.93
CA PHE A 526 -7.92 19.92 -3.75
C PHE A 526 -9.37 19.64 -3.30
N ALA A 527 -10.33 19.46 -4.23
CA ALA A 527 -11.69 19.07 -3.89
C ALA A 527 -11.77 17.67 -3.27
N ILE A 528 -11.02 16.70 -3.83
CA ILE A 528 -10.90 15.35 -3.26
C ILE A 528 -10.31 15.42 -1.84
N LEU A 529 -9.18 16.13 -1.65
CA LEU A 529 -8.58 16.33 -0.33
C LEU A 529 -9.56 16.99 0.65
N MET A 530 -10.32 18.00 0.23
CA MET A 530 -11.27 18.69 1.10
C MET A 530 -12.35 17.75 1.63
N HIS A 531 -12.99 16.97 0.77
CA HIS A 531 -14.02 16.05 1.21
C HIS A 531 -13.44 14.93 2.08
N GLN A 532 -12.30 14.35 1.71
CA GLN A 532 -11.65 13.32 2.51
C GLN A 532 -11.22 13.85 3.88
N ALA A 533 -10.58 15.02 3.97
CA ALA A 533 -10.14 15.58 5.25
C ALA A 533 -11.31 15.87 6.19
N LYS A 534 -12.46 16.33 5.67
CA LYS A 534 -13.68 16.52 6.49
C LYS A 534 -14.32 15.19 6.91
N ALA A 535 -14.30 14.16 6.07
CA ALA A 535 -14.72 12.80 6.45
C ALA A 535 -13.80 12.21 7.54
N TRP A 536 -12.49 12.37 7.41
CA TRP A 536 -11.50 11.99 8.44
C TRP A 536 -11.73 12.73 9.76
N HIS A 537 -11.96 14.04 9.72
CA HIS A 537 -12.26 14.86 10.90
C HIS A 537 -13.55 14.41 11.59
N SER A 538 -14.62 14.20 10.84
CA SER A 538 -15.91 13.76 11.37
C SER A 538 -15.83 12.33 11.94
N ALA A 539 -15.08 11.43 11.30
CA ALA A 539 -14.80 10.10 11.84
C ALA A 539 -13.88 10.14 13.08
N ALA A 540 -12.95 11.09 13.17
CA ALA A 540 -12.15 11.32 14.38
C ALA A 540 -13.01 11.84 15.55
N LEU A 541 -14.03 12.66 15.30
CA LEU A 541 -15.03 13.04 16.30
C LEU A 541 -15.83 11.81 16.80
N ILE A 542 -16.39 11.00 15.89
CA ILE A 542 -17.07 9.74 16.26
C ILE A 542 -16.15 8.84 17.10
N TYR A 543 -14.90 8.68 16.67
CA TYR A 543 -13.91 7.87 17.38
C TYR A 543 -13.57 8.44 18.77
N TYR A 544 -13.40 9.75 18.92
CA TYR A 544 -13.20 10.41 20.22
C TYR A 544 -14.40 10.21 21.15
N TYR A 545 -15.62 10.53 20.68
CA TYR A 545 -16.82 10.44 21.50
C TYR A 545 -17.12 8.99 21.93
N THR A 546 -16.89 8.00 21.06
CA THR A 546 -17.08 6.58 21.40
C THR A 546 -15.98 6.00 22.28
N ARG A 547 -14.73 6.48 22.18
CA ARG A 547 -13.58 5.93 22.93
C ARG A 547 -13.33 6.60 24.28
N ILE A 548 -13.74 7.86 24.43
CA ILE A 548 -13.43 8.67 25.62
C ILE A 548 -14.69 9.12 26.37
N GLN A 549 -15.75 9.51 25.65
CA GLN A 549 -16.96 10.12 26.24
C GLN A 549 -18.14 9.14 26.39
N ASP A 550 -17.97 7.87 25.99
CA ASP A 550 -18.99 6.81 26.02
C ASP A 550 -20.32 7.15 25.30
N PHE A 551 -20.28 7.98 24.25
CA PHE A 551 -21.48 8.34 23.48
C PHE A 551 -22.12 7.12 22.79
N SER A 552 -23.45 7.12 22.69
CA SER A 552 -24.18 6.08 21.97
C SER A 552 -24.27 6.39 20.46
N PRO A 553 -24.51 5.39 19.61
CA PRO A 553 -24.82 5.58 18.18
C PRO A 553 -25.97 6.58 17.91
N GLY A 554 -26.91 6.75 18.86
CA GLY A 554 -28.00 7.71 18.73
C GLY A 554 -27.56 9.17 18.87
N ASP A 555 -26.49 9.42 19.62
CA ASP A 555 -25.93 10.76 19.86
C ASP A 555 -25.05 11.24 18.70
N LEU A 556 -24.57 10.30 17.86
CA LEU A 556 -23.54 10.50 16.83
C LEU A 556 -24.10 10.55 15.39
N ILE A 557 -25.43 10.67 15.24
CA ILE A 557 -26.09 10.62 13.94
C ILE A 557 -25.57 11.73 13.01
N GLN A 558 -25.33 12.93 13.52
CA GLN A 558 -24.89 14.07 12.71
C GLN A 558 -23.48 13.85 12.14
N GLU A 559 -22.55 13.39 12.97
CA GLU A 559 -21.19 13.08 12.55
C GLU A 559 -21.16 11.89 11.58
N VAL A 560 -21.94 10.84 11.84
CA VAL A 560 -22.06 9.68 10.92
C VAL A 560 -22.59 10.11 9.56
N GLU A 561 -23.61 10.97 9.50
CA GLU A 561 -24.15 11.49 8.25
C GLU A 561 -23.15 12.42 7.52
N CYS A 562 -22.39 13.23 8.26
CA CYS A 562 -21.33 14.07 7.70
C CYS A 562 -20.20 13.26 7.05
N VAL A 563 -19.77 12.15 7.69
CA VAL A 563 -18.80 11.23 7.05
C VAL A 563 -19.43 10.62 5.78
N ALA A 564 -20.69 10.17 5.82
CA ALA A 564 -21.35 9.59 4.65
C ALA A 564 -21.43 10.57 3.47
N GLU A 565 -21.87 11.81 3.72
CA GLU A 565 -21.97 12.88 2.71
C GLU A 565 -20.63 13.08 2.01
N HIS A 566 -19.55 13.28 2.77
CA HIS A 566 -18.25 13.57 2.20
C HIS A 566 -17.54 12.35 1.60
N MET A 567 -17.78 11.14 2.10
CA MET A 567 -17.27 9.91 1.48
C MET A 567 -17.99 9.57 0.16
N HIS A 568 -19.25 9.95 -0.02
CA HIS A 568 -19.93 9.87 -1.32
C HIS A 568 -19.49 11.00 -2.27
N ALA A 569 -19.48 12.25 -1.79
CA ALA A 569 -19.09 13.42 -2.59
C ALA A 569 -17.65 13.30 -3.14
N THR A 570 -16.72 12.71 -2.38
CA THR A 570 -15.36 12.38 -2.84
C THR A 570 -15.39 11.55 -4.12
N GLU A 571 -16.25 10.53 -4.17
CA GLU A 571 -16.33 9.58 -5.28
C GLU A 571 -17.11 10.16 -6.46
N ASP A 572 -18.06 11.06 -6.21
CA ASP A 572 -18.77 11.80 -7.25
C ASP A 572 -17.86 12.83 -7.93
N VAL A 573 -16.98 13.49 -7.15
CA VAL A 573 -15.91 14.35 -7.69
C VAL A 573 -14.94 13.55 -8.57
N LYS A 574 -14.56 12.32 -8.19
CA LYS A 574 -13.73 11.46 -9.06
C LYS A 574 -14.43 11.14 -10.38
N LEU A 575 -15.68 10.67 -10.31
CA LEU A 575 -16.46 10.32 -11.52
C LEU A 575 -16.71 11.51 -12.45
N ALA A 576 -16.80 12.74 -11.93
CA ALA A 576 -16.99 13.94 -12.75
C ALA A 576 -15.77 14.30 -13.62
N PHE A 577 -14.58 13.75 -13.30
CA PHE A 577 -13.32 14.06 -14.00
C PHE A 577 -12.63 12.82 -14.61
N GLU A 578 -12.99 11.59 -14.23
CA GLU A 578 -12.52 10.36 -14.88
C GLU A 578 -13.10 10.21 -16.29
N ALA A 579 -12.27 9.80 -17.26
CA ALA A 579 -12.72 9.57 -18.63
C ALA A 579 -13.54 8.25 -18.73
N PRO A 580 -14.62 8.17 -19.54
CA PRO A 580 -15.55 7.02 -19.54
C PRO A 580 -14.95 5.62 -19.84
N TYR A 581 -13.70 5.55 -20.28
CA TYR A 581 -12.99 4.32 -20.65
C TYR A 581 -11.84 3.98 -19.70
N ASP A 582 -11.47 4.90 -18.79
CA ASP A 582 -10.53 4.61 -17.73
C ASP A 582 -11.29 3.95 -16.58
N GLY A 583 -10.86 2.74 -16.19
CA GLY A 583 -11.31 2.14 -14.94
C GLY A 583 -10.85 2.97 -13.73
N PRO A 584 -11.48 2.77 -12.56
CA PRO A 584 -11.26 3.60 -11.37
C PRO A 584 -9.80 3.54 -10.90
N LYS A 585 -9.16 4.70 -10.75
CA LYS A 585 -7.70 4.78 -10.52
C LYS A 585 -7.25 5.14 -9.11
N MET A 586 -8.13 5.58 -8.21
CA MET A 586 -7.74 6.12 -6.90
C MET A 586 -8.66 5.59 -5.80
N ALA A 587 -8.35 4.47 -5.14
CA ALA A 587 -9.23 3.95 -4.10
C ALA A 587 -9.23 4.87 -2.86
N PRO A 588 -10.40 5.18 -2.26
CA PRO A 588 -10.45 5.94 -1.01
C PRO A 588 -9.95 5.08 0.15
N ILE A 589 -9.31 5.71 1.14
CA ILE A 589 -9.02 5.03 2.41
C ILE A 589 -10.32 4.77 3.15
N THR A 590 -10.47 3.53 3.59
CA THR A 590 -11.72 3.00 4.16
C THR A 590 -11.96 3.34 5.64
N TRP A 591 -10.95 3.79 6.38
CA TRP A 591 -11.06 4.06 7.83
C TRP A 591 -12.24 4.97 8.24
N PRO A 592 -12.49 6.14 7.61
CA PRO A 592 -13.60 6.99 8.02
C PRO A 592 -14.95 6.28 7.87
N ALA A 593 -15.14 5.59 6.74
CA ALA A 593 -16.35 4.82 6.45
C ALA A 593 -16.51 3.63 7.40
N LEU A 594 -15.43 2.93 7.78
CA LEU A 594 -15.49 1.83 8.75
C LEU A 594 -15.98 2.31 10.12
N ILE A 595 -15.36 3.37 10.66
CA ILE A 595 -15.74 3.93 11.97
C ILE A 595 -17.20 4.44 11.94
N ALA A 596 -17.59 5.18 10.91
CA ALA A 596 -18.96 5.71 10.82
C ALA A 596 -20.01 4.62 10.54
N SER A 597 -19.70 3.62 9.73
CA SER A 597 -20.60 2.47 9.47
C SER A 597 -20.83 1.65 10.75
N CYS A 598 -19.79 1.36 11.52
CA CYS A 598 -19.91 0.65 12.80
C CYS A 598 -20.77 1.41 13.83
N ASN A 599 -20.85 2.74 13.73
CA ASN A 599 -21.68 3.60 14.57
C ASN A 599 -23.05 3.95 13.95
N ALA A 600 -23.39 3.43 12.77
CA ALA A 600 -24.65 3.74 12.10
C ALA A 600 -25.85 3.04 12.77
N VAL A 601 -26.78 3.83 13.30
CA VAL A 601 -28.09 3.37 13.77
C VAL A 601 -28.88 2.67 12.66
N ARG A 602 -29.67 1.65 13.01
CA ARG A 602 -30.32 0.73 12.04
C ARG A 602 -31.06 1.44 10.90
N SER A 603 -31.76 2.53 11.19
CA SER A 603 -32.52 3.33 10.21
C SER A 603 -31.66 4.15 9.22
N ARG A 604 -30.35 4.33 9.49
CA ARG A 604 -29.42 5.12 8.68
C ARG A 604 -28.35 4.28 7.98
N ARG A 605 -28.38 2.95 8.08
CA ARG A 605 -27.37 2.04 7.50
C ARG A 605 -27.40 1.94 5.97
N GLU A 606 -28.51 2.30 5.32
CA GLU A 606 -28.70 2.16 3.88
C GLU A 606 -27.72 3.03 3.05
N VAL A 607 -27.35 4.21 3.54
CA VAL A 607 -26.34 5.08 2.89
C VAL A 607 -24.95 4.43 2.88
N TRP A 608 -24.63 3.67 3.92
CA TRP A 608 -23.39 2.93 4.06
C TRP A 608 -23.37 1.67 3.21
N GLN A 609 -24.47 0.93 3.15
CA GLN A 609 -24.60 -0.21 2.23
C GLN A 609 -24.30 0.22 0.78
N ARG A 610 -24.95 1.29 0.29
CA ARG A 610 -24.67 1.85 -1.05
C ARG A 610 -23.20 2.25 -1.23
N TRP A 611 -22.57 2.80 -0.18
CA TRP A 611 -21.16 3.18 -0.25
C TRP A 611 -20.24 1.96 -0.37
N TRP A 612 -20.39 0.95 0.50
CA TRP A 612 -19.57 -0.26 0.46
C TRP A 612 -19.80 -1.09 -0.81
N GLU A 613 -21.03 -1.16 -1.32
CA GLU A 613 -21.36 -1.77 -2.61
C GLU A 613 -20.67 -1.04 -3.77
N ARG A 614 -20.71 0.31 -3.77
CA ARG A 614 -19.94 1.14 -4.72
C ARG A 614 -18.46 0.80 -4.64
N MET A 615 -17.85 0.72 -3.46
CA MET A 615 -16.41 0.49 -3.31
C MET A 615 -15.88 -0.83 -3.89
N GLN A 616 -16.76 -1.82 -4.16
CA GLN A 616 -16.37 -3.05 -4.84
C GLN A 616 -15.82 -2.82 -6.27
N LEU A 617 -16.13 -1.66 -6.88
CA LEU A 617 -15.59 -1.25 -8.18
C LEU A 617 -14.05 -1.18 -8.23
N TYR A 618 -13.40 -0.91 -7.10
CA TYR A 618 -11.94 -0.82 -6.97
C TYR A 618 -11.22 -2.18 -6.93
N ARG A 619 -11.95 -3.30 -6.85
CA ARG A 619 -11.40 -4.68 -6.87
C ARG A 619 -10.30 -4.95 -5.81
N ILE A 620 -10.38 -4.26 -4.66
CA ILE A 620 -9.51 -4.51 -3.49
C ILE A 620 -10.22 -5.49 -2.54
N ALA A 621 -9.71 -6.70 -2.38
CA ALA A 621 -10.38 -7.72 -1.57
C ALA A 621 -10.45 -7.37 -0.07
N ASN A 622 -9.54 -6.53 0.45
CA ASN A 622 -9.64 -6.02 1.82
C ASN A 622 -10.88 -5.13 2.06
N ILE A 623 -11.39 -4.42 1.05
CA ILE A 623 -12.65 -3.67 1.15
C ILE A 623 -13.82 -4.63 1.39
N ASN A 624 -13.84 -5.76 0.67
CA ASN A 624 -14.86 -6.80 0.87
C ASN A 624 -14.77 -7.44 2.27
N LYS A 625 -13.55 -7.66 2.79
CA LYS A 625 -13.34 -8.13 4.17
C LYS A 625 -13.91 -7.12 5.19
N GLN A 626 -13.63 -5.82 5.00
CA GLN A 626 -14.15 -4.76 5.87
C GLN A 626 -15.68 -4.66 5.84
N TRP A 627 -16.29 -4.71 4.64
CA TRP A 627 -17.75 -4.68 4.52
C TRP A 627 -18.41 -5.87 5.25
N SER A 628 -17.86 -7.08 5.07
CA SER A 628 -18.33 -8.27 5.79
C SER A 628 -18.19 -8.13 7.32
N ILE A 629 -17.16 -7.44 7.82
CA ILE A 629 -17.00 -7.16 9.26
C ILE A 629 -18.06 -6.15 9.74
N VAL A 630 -18.34 -5.09 8.97
CA VAL A 630 -19.40 -4.11 9.29
C VAL A 630 -20.77 -4.81 9.41
N GLN A 631 -21.09 -5.69 8.47
CA GLN A 631 -22.33 -6.47 8.49
C GLN A 631 -22.42 -7.38 9.74
N GLN A 632 -21.34 -8.08 10.10
CA GLN A 632 -21.30 -8.89 11.33
C GLN A 632 -21.43 -8.06 12.61
N VAL A 633 -20.80 -6.87 12.67
CA VAL A 633 -20.96 -5.93 13.80
C VAL A 633 -22.42 -5.49 13.92
N TRP A 634 -23.08 -5.16 12.81
CA TRP A 634 -24.50 -4.83 12.79
C TRP A 634 -25.40 -5.98 13.26
N GLU A 635 -25.13 -7.22 12.83
CA GLU A 635 -25.86 -8.41 13.26
C GLU A 635 -25.73 -8.67 14.77
N ILE A 636 -24.54 -8.51 15.35
CA ILE A 636 -24.29 -8.69 16.79
C ILE A 636 -25.03 -7.63 17.60
N VAL A 637 -24.89 -6.35 17.23
CA VAL A 637 -25.56 -5.23 17.92
C VAL A 637 -27.09 -5.40 17.84
N ASP A 638 -27.61 -5.77 16.66
CA ASP A 638 -29.05 -5.98 16.44
C ASP A 638 -29.60 -7.20 17.16
N GLY A 639 -28.81 -8.28 17.28
CA GLY A 639 -29.20 -9.49 17.99
C GLY A 639 -29.34 -9.26 19.49
N ARG A 640 -28.36 -8.57 20.10
CA ARG A 640 -28.34 -8.23 21.53
C ARG A 640 -29.50 -7.33 21.93
N GLU A 641 -29.78 -6.29 21.13
CA GLU A 641 -30.91 -5.39 21.34
C GLU A 641 -32.25 -6.14 21.34
N LYS A 642 -32.46 -7.05 20.37
CA LYS A 642 -33.68 -7.87 20.27
C LYS A 642 -33.85 -8.88 21.41
N GLN A 643 -32.76 -9.35 21.99
CA GLN A 643 -32.77 -10.32 23.11
C GLN A 643 -32.93 -9.64 24.48
N GLY A 644 -32.82 -8.31 24.56
CA GLY A 644 -32.91 -7.57 25.82
C GLY A 644 -31.69 -7.75 26.72
N GLU A 645 -30.56 -8.24 26.20
CA GLU A 645 -29.32 -8.51 26.96
C GLU A 645 -28.50 -7.24 27.29
N GLY A 646 -29.11 -6.06 27.16
CA GLY A 646 -28.45 -4.77 27.33
C GLY A 646 -27.83 -4.21 26.05
N PHE A 647 -27.28 -3.01 26.17
CA PHE A 647 -26.62 -2.29 25.08
C PHE A 647 -25.19 -2.81 24.89
N VAL A 648 -24.83 -3.14 23.64
CA VAL A 648 -23.48 -3.59 23.26
C VAL A 648 -22.88 -2.57 22.29
N THR A 649 -21.68 -2.08 22.61
CA THR A 649 -20.98 -1.13 21.73
C THR A 649 -20.44 -1.84 20.49
N TRP A 650 -20.26 -1.10 19.39
CA TRP A 650 -19.63 -1.64 18.17
C TRP A 650 -18.20 -2.16 18.45
N ILE A 651 -17.51 -1.58 19.43
CA ILE A 651 -16.18 -1.99 19.91
C ILE A 651 -16.23 -3.40 20.50
N GLN A 652 -17.18 -3.66 21.42
CA GLN A 652 -17.38 -4.97 22.01
C GLN A 652 -17.81 -6.02 20.97
N ALA A 653 -18.68 -5.62 20.03
CA ALA A 653 -19.08 -6.47 18.91
C ALA A 653 -17.88 -6.83 18.01
N PHE A 654 -17.06 -5.85 17.62
CA PHE A 654 -15.86 -6.05 16.80
C PHE A 654 -14.83 -6.93 17.51
N ASP A 655 -14.52 -6.65 18.78
CA ASP A 655 -13.55 -7.44 19.55
C ASP A 655 -14.00 -8.90 19.71
N SER A 656 -15.31 -9.14 19.90
CA SER A 656 -15.88 -10.49 20.00
C SER A 656 -15.75 -11.33 18.72
N LEU A 657 -15.52 -10.71 17.56
CA LEU A 657 -15.24 -11.44 16.32
C LEU A 657 -13.82 -12.04 16.31
N GLY A 658 -12.87 -11.45 17.04
CA GLY A 658 -11.46 -11.88 17.03
C GLY A 658 -10.77 -11.75 15.67
N ILE A 659 -11.30 -10.92 14.77
CA ILE A 659 -10.77 -10.69 13.41
C ILE A 659 -9.90 -9.43 13.41
N HIS A 660 -8.76 -9.47 12.70
CA HIS A 660 -7.98 -8.26 12.43
C HIS A 660 -8.12 -7.82 10.98
N VAL A 661 -8.21 -6.51 10.77
CA VAL A 661 -8.27 -5.90 9.44
C VAL A 661 -7.46 -4.62 9.44
N LEU A 662 -6.87 -4.29 8.30
CA LEU A 662 -6.17 -3.03 8.09
C LEU A 662 -7.14 -2.10 7.34
N PRO A 663 -7.60 -0.99 7.94
CA PRO A 663 -8.60 -0.11 7.33
C PRO A 663 -7.97 0.89 6.36
N THR A 664 -7.31 0.32 5.34
CA THR A 664 -6.75 0.98 4.17
C THR A 664 -7.63 0.65 2.98
#